data_AF-A0AA35LLV8-F1
#
_entry.id   AF-A0AA35LLV8-F1
#
_cell.length_a   1.000
_cell.length_b   1.000
_cell.length_c   1.000
_cell.angle_alpha   90.00
_cell.angle_beta   90.00
_cell.angle_gamma   90.00
#
_symmetry.space_group_name_H-M   'P 1'
#
loop_
_entity.id
_entity.type
_entity.pdbx_description
1 polymer ?
#
loop_
_entity_poly.entity_id
_entity_poly.type
_entity_poly.pdbx_seq_one_letter_code
_entity_poly.pdbx_strand_id
1 'polypeptide(L)'
;MRRKEPTSGRSRDTPVRRSSRLQPDRVGEQVSREPQGFRGSHVTDILSPRESIRAHRKQAEPAKDPSPSPPRGPSQSSEEAEAHEDSRQTVLERDTTLSPFVRLRRLDVPQEEEPSPPQNGAKELPQPNIEWEVVKDKRARLQVLETSQLRSTKARPQMERRTTASSQGRVENETLALGQQSRTGITARSKAPTMKKADSSKSQAGAPQKWAKRLPYRSVLCFLLFLLILGFVCWFAWEHGNPGSFLGLVGYEAWRWSSFPKLWNAVEECSSQCSLVLVESIPSTLDYETLTPHHPSIYQAWMDLLDGANSSVEIAAFYFTLRDSDVHVEDPSSKQGKAVFESLRSLPSRGVKLSISVNSPQFSQYDTDELARHGADVRYVDMKNLTGGILHTKLWVVDRKHIFVGSANMDWRSLTQVKELGAVLYNCSCLARDLHRIFAIYRILGKDGASIPPKWPADLAAKSGLTHPLKLQLNDTGGQLYLSSSPPALCSSGRTSDLTAILSTIEDAEDFVYIAVMDYEPQCTFCKPKRFWPVIDDALRTAACERRVKVRLLISCWKHSHPAMFVFLDSLRVLSYEPLHCPIEVKLFVVPSEGEQPPIPYAHVNHNKYMVTDRIAYIGTSNWSEDYFTRTAGVGLVVNQSEASAGTPGQTLRQQLEKVFIRDWDSPYVQPLSKHWECSRK
;
A
#
# COMPACT_ATOMS: atom_id res chain seq x y z
N MET A 1 54.91 4.86 -44.90
CA MET A 1 54.65 5.71 -46.09
C MET A 1 53.78 6.89 -45.66
N ARG A 2 54.25 8.12 -45.89
CA ARG A 2 53.60 9.40 -45.56
C ARG A 2 52.88 9.98 -46.79
N ARG A 3 51.76 10.69 -46.58
CA ARG A 3 51.30 11.98 -47.18
C ARG A 3 49.82 12.17 -46.78
N LYS A 4 49.35 13.15 -46.00
CA LYS A 4 49.37 14.64 -46.04
C LYS A 4 48.82 15.27 -47.34
N GLU A 5 47.56 15.76 -47.25
CA GLU A 5 46.98 17.09 -47.58
C GLU A 5 47.70 18.03 -48.60
N PRO A 6 47.00 18.95 -49.32
CA PRO A 6 46.33 20.12 -48.68
C PRO A 6 45.18 20.90 -49.41
N THR A 7 44.45 21.67 -48.58
CA THR A 7 43.84 23.04 -48.67
C THR A 7 43.45 23.77 -49.98
N SER A 8 42.20 24.29 -49.93
CA SER A 8 41.67 25.67 -50.16
C SER A 8 41.89 26.48 -51.47
N GLY A 9 40.83 27.18 -51.90
CA GLY A 9 40.94 28.30 -52.85
C GLY A 9 39.65 28.95 -53.35
N ARG A 10 39.45 30.20 -52.91
CA ARG A 10 38.92 31.38 -53.65
C ARG A 10 37.42 31.74 -53.70
N SER A 11 37.27 33.06 -53.79
CA SER A 11 36.13 33.93 -53.53
C SER A 11 35.64 34.68 -54.79
N ARG A 12 34.55 35.43 -54.58
CA ARG A 12 34.04 36.64 -55.27
C ARG A 12 32.87 36.51 -56.27
N ASP A 13 31.75 37.06 -55.82
CA ASP A 13 30.99 38.20 -56.38
C ASP A 13 30.31 38.11 -57.77
N THR A 14 28.96 38.03 -57.71
CA THR A 14 27.88 38.89 -58.32
C THR A 14 27.96 39.33 -59.80
N PRO A 15 26.85 39.61 -60.55
CA PRO A 15 25.72 40.45 -60.08
C PRO A 15 24.29 40.32 -60.72
N VAL A 16 23.30 40.99 -60.09
CA VAL A 16 22.19 41.80 -60.71
C VAL A 16 21.00 41.04 -61.36
N ARG A 17 19.69 41.32 -61.17
CA ARG A 17 18.94 42.57 -60.82
C ARG A 17 17.47 42.27 -60.37
N ARG A 18 17.01 43.08 -59.39
CA ARG A 18 15.70 43.81 -59.18
C ARG A 18 14.38 43.23 -59.73
N SER A 19 13.21 43.41 -59.10
CA SER A 19 12.71 44.58 -58.35
C SER A 19 11.52 44.16 -57.45
N SER A 20 11.42 44.61 -56.18
CA SER A 20 10.79 45.87 -55.70
C SER A 20 9.26 45.74 -55.57
N ARG A 21 8.51 46.29 -54.61
CA ARG A 21 8.66 47.25 -53.48
C ARG A 21 7.22 47.29 -52.86
N LEU A 22 6.93 47.42 -51.57
CA LEU A 22 7.06 48.62 -50.72
C LEU A 22 6.61 48.29 -49.28
N GLN A 23 7.45 48.67 -48.33
CA GLN A 23 7.16 48.98 -46.92
C GLN A 23 6.65 50.45 -46.81
N PRO A 24 6.84 51.17 -45.67
CA PRO A 24 6.23 51.11 -44.32
C PRO A 24 5.67 52.50 -43.92
N ASP A 25 5.32 52.71 -42.64
CA ASP A 25 5.79 53.94 -41.99
C ASP A 25 6.10 53.75 -40.49
N ARG A 26 7.13 54.49 -40.06
CA ARG A 26 7.80 54.52 -38.75
C ARG A 26 7.29 55.67 -37.88
N VAL A 27 7.70 55.62 -36.60
CA VAL A 27 8.21 56.67 -35.68
C VAL A 27 7.77 56.21 -34.27
N GLY A 28 8.58 56.01 -33.25
CA GLY A 28 9.93 56.44 -32.92
C GLY A 28 9.86 57.24 -31.61
N GLU A 29 10.15 56.64 -30.45
CA GLU A 29 10.70 57.35 -29.29
C GLU A 29 11.16 56.40 -28.17
N GLN A 30 12.26 56.78 -27.55
CA GLN A 30 13.04 56.07 -26.55
C GLN A 30 12.77 56.74 -25.20
N VAL A 31 12.15 56.05 -24.23
CA VAL A 31 12.09 56.50 -22.83
C VAL A 31 12.19 55.31 -21.88
N SER A 32 13.22 55.35 -21.03
CA SER A 32 13.49 54.45 -19.91
C SER A 32 12.36 54.43 -18.89
N ARG A 33 11.97 53.24 -18.40
CA ARG A 33 11.33 52.99 -17.09
C ARG A 33 11.16 51.48 -16.83
N GLU A 34 11.83 50.96 -15.80
CA GLU A 34 11.30 49.89 -14.93
C GLU A 34 9.96 50.35 -14.30
N PRO A 35 9.11 49.53 -13.62
CA PRO A 35 9.36 48.20 -13.01
C PRO A 35 8.18 47.19 -13.10
N GLN A 36 8.37 45.95 -12.63
CA GLN A 36 7.67 45.36 -11.45
C GLN A 36 7.71 43.82 -11.47
N GLY A 37 8.37 43.27 -10.46
CA GLY A 37 8.50 41.83 -10.21
C GLY A 37 7.18 41.17 -9.85
N PHE A 38 6.94 40.01 -10.47
CA PHE A 38 5.89 39.09 -10.07
C PHE A 38 6.33 38.32 -8.83
N ARG A 39 5.53 38.46 -7.76
CA ARG A 39 5.67 37.71 -6.50
C ARG A 39 5.56 36.21 -6.76
N GLY A 40 6.56 35.47 -6.30
CA GLY A 40 6.56 34.01 -6.27
C GLY A 40 5.42 33.45 -5.42
N SER A 41 4.74 32.44 -5.96
CA SER A 41 3.81 31.60 -5.20
C SER A 41 4.58 30.51 -4.46
N HIS A 42 4.28 30.37 -3.17
CA HIS A 42 4.86 29.39 -2.25
C HIS A 42 4.75 27.93 -2.76
N VAL A 43 5.89 27.24 -2.83
CA VAL A 43 6.09 25.83 -3.26
C VAL A 43 6.03 24.87 -2.05
N THR A 44 5.09 25.05 -1.11
CA THR A 44 5.09 24.24 0.13
C THR A 44 3.83 23.45 0.43
N ASP A 45 2.84 23.41 -0.46
CA ASP A 45 1.47 23.01 -0.05
C ASP A 45 0.84 21.79 -0.75
N ILE A 46 1.56 21.03 -1.60
CA ILE A 46 0.93 20.05 -2.50
C ILE A 46 1.21 18.57 -2.17
N LEU A 47 1.99 18.27 -1.12
CA LEU A 47 2.01 16.92 -0.51
C LEU A 47 0.86 16.68 0.48
N SER A 48 -0.06 17.65 0.60
CA SER A 48 -1.27 17.53 1.41
C SER A 48 -2.52 17.83 0.57
N PRO A 49 -3.62 17.07 0.70
CA PRO A 49 -4.87 17.41 0.02
C PRO A 49 -5.41 18.73 0.60
N ARG A 50 -5.46 19.80 -0.21
CA ARG A 50 -6.17 21.03 0.14
C ARG A 50 -7.44 21.25 -0.70
N GLU A 51 -8.41 21.88 -0.05
CA GLU A 51 -9.63 22.45 -0.62
C GLU A 51 -9.56 23.98 -0.58
N SER A 52 -10.02 24.61 -1.66
CA SER A 52 -10.31 26.04 -1.84
C SER A 52 -11.81 26.27 -1.54
N ILE A 53 -12.35 27.37 -0.98
CA ILE A 53 -12.27 28.81 -1.36
C ILE A 53 -12.81 29.74 -0.22
N ARG A 54 -12.12 30.89 -0.06
CA ARG A 54 -12.45 32.29 0.37
C ARG A 54 -13.58 32.67 1.36
N ALA A 55 -13.19 33.48 2.36
CA ALA A 55 -13.53 34.91 2.61
C ALA A 55 -12.96 35.27 4.02
N HIS A 56 -12.39 36.42 4.39
CA HIS A 56 -12.27 37.79 3.91
C HIS A 56 -10.96 38.40 4.44
N ARG A 57 -10.39 39.35 3.69
CA ARG A 57 -9.19 40.13 4.03
C ARG A 57 -9.62 41.48 4.60
N LYS A 58 -9.05 41.91 5.72
CA LYS A 58 -8.84 43.34 6.04
C LYS A 58 -7.38 43.55 6.44
N GLN A 59 -6.80 44.58 5.84
CA GLN A 59 -5.40 44.99 5.89
C GLN A 59 -5.07 45.72 7.20
N ALA A 60 -3.82 45.59 7.65
CA ALA A 60 -3.03 46.69 8.22
C ALA A 60 -1.53 46.38 8.05
N GLU A 61 -0.77 47.38 7.60
CA GLU A 61 0.66 47.35 7.27
C GLU A 61 1.58 47.68 8.48
N PRO A 62 2.92 47.52 8.37
CA PRO A 62 3.85 47.36 9.49
C PRO A 62 4.77 48.57 9.77
N ALA A 63 5.42 48.57 10.93
CA ALA A 63 6.61 49.39 11.24
C ALA A 63 7.56 48.55 12.14
N LYS A 64 8.73 48.13 11.65
CA LYS A 64 10.06 48.77 11.68
C LYS A 64 10.78 48.66 13.04
N ASP A 65 11.79 47.79 13.05
CA ASP A 65 12.96 47.75 13.95
C ASP A 65 13.85 49.02 13.79
N PRO A 66 14.70 49.34 14.79
CA PRO A 66 16.11 48.91 14.72
C PRO A 66 16.79 48.53 16.06
N SER A 67 17.75 47.60 15.96
CA SER A 67 18.81 47.21 16.93
C SER A 67 19.89 48.33 17.10
N PRO A 68 21.10 48.17 17.75
CA PRO A 68 21.73 47.01 18.43
C PRO A 68 22.66 47.26 19.69
N SER A 69 23.07 46.15 20.35
CA SER A 69 24.43 45.79 20.91
C SER A 69 24.90 46.26 22.33
N PRO A 70 26.05 45.77 22.90
CA PRO A 70 26.25 44.62 23.82
C PRO A 70 27.14 45.00 25.07
N PRO A 71 28.13 44.24 25.61
CA PRO A 71 28.28 42.83 26.10
C PRO A 71 28.74 42.73 27.60
N ARG A 72 28.88 41.51 28.18
CA ARG A 72 30.00 41.04 29.06
C ARG A 72 29.70 39.66 29.74
N GLY A 73 30.64 38.71 29.66
CA GLY A 73 30.79 37.56 30.59
C GLY A 73 31.81 37.91 31.70
N PRO A 74 32.61 36.97 32.27
CA PRO A 74 32.46 35.51 32.50
C PRO A 74 32.92 35.04 33.92
N SER A 75 32.71 33.76 34.29
CA SER A 75 33.52 32.91 35.23
C SER A 75 32.76 31.59 35.55
N GLN A 76 33.23 30.35 35.33
CA GLN A 76 34.38 29.52 35.78
C GLN A 76 34.20 28.71 37.08
N SER A 77 34.49 27.38 36.96
CA SER A 77 35.00 26.37 37.94
C SER A 77 34.08 25.97 39.12
N SER A 78 34.04 24.73 39.67
CA SER A 78 34.97 23.58 39.76
C SER A 78 34.25 22.33 40.34
N GLU A 79 34.75 21.11 40.02
CA GLU A 79 35.09 19.92 40.86
C GLU A 79 34.45 19.73 42.26
N GLU A 80 34.26 18.55 42.89
CA GLU A 80 34.58 17.12 42.70
C GLU A 80 33.89 16.29 43.84
N ALA A 81 33.73 14.98 43.61
CA ALA A 81 33.95 13.81 44.50
C ALA A 81 33.07 13.48 45.76
N GLU A 82 32.53 12.23 45.71
CA GLU A 82 32.66 11.08 46.67
C GLU A 82 32.30 11.25 48.17
N ALA A 83 31.84 10.26 48.96
CA ALA A 83 31.40 8.87 48.84
C ALA A 83 30.88 8.37 50.22
N HIS A 84 30.27 7.16 50.25
CA HIS A 84 29.99 6.26 51.40
C HIS A 84 28.98 6.76 52.47
N GLU A 85 28.10 5.95 53.09
CA GLU A 85 28.32 4.62 53.66
C GLU A 85 26.99 3.87 53.96
N ASP A 86 27.15 2.57 54.22
CA ASP A 86 26.23 1.43 54.33
C ASP A 86 25.44 1.34 55.65
N SER A 87 24.21 0.79 55.64
CA SER A 87 23.68 -0.02 56.77
C SER A 87 22.37 -0.79 56.47
N ARG A 88 22.56 -2.10 56.27
CA ARG A 88 21.72 -3.30 56.53
C ARG A 88 20.31 -3.23 57.18
N GLN A 89 19.43 -3.98 56.51
CA GLN A 89 18.45 -5.00 56.99
C GLN A 89 17.29 -4.63 57.94
N THR A 90 16.07 -4.84 57.44
CA THR A 90 15.08 -5.73 58.11
C THR A 90 13.99 -6.18 57.12
N VAL A 91 13.71 -7.49 57.12
CA VAL A 91 12.67 -8.17 56.37
C VAL A 91 11.33 -7.99 57.10
N LEU A 92 10.28 -7.58 56.39
CA LEU A 92 8.90 -7.87 56.77
C LEU A 92 8.03 -8.03 55.52
N GLU A 93 7.43 -9.21 55.37
CA GLU A 93 6.39 -9.51 54.38
C GLU A 93 5.14 -8.65 54.61
N ARG A 94 4.61 -7.99 53.56
CA ARG A 94 3.22 -8.12 53.07
C ARG A 94 2.83 -7.06 52.05
N ASP A 95 1.94 -7.53 51.17
CA ASP A 95 1.05 -6.82 50.25
C ASP A 95 1.63 -6.20 48.96
N THR A 96 1.53 -7.01 47.90
CA THR A 96 1.43 -6.58 46.50
C THR A 96 0.22 -5.65 46.32
N THR A 97 0.42 -4.35 46.49
CA THR A 97 -0.54 -3.34 46.03
C THR A 97 -0.18 -2.91 44.62
N LEU A 98 -0.93 -3.41 43.64
CA LEU A 98 -1.00 -2.86 42.27
C LEU A 98 -1.26 -1.34 42.35
N SER A 99 -0.50 -0.56 41.59
CA SER A 99 -0.70 0.88 41.47
C SER A 99 -2.09 1.16 40.86
N PRO A 100 -2.97 1.95 41.50
CA PRO A 100 -4.32 2.19 40.99
C PRO A 100 -4.28 3.13 39.77
N PHE A 101 -5.03 2.77 38.73
CA PHE A 101 -5.27 3.62 37.57
C PHE A 101 -5.93 4.93 38.00
N VAL A 102 -5.44 6.05 37.46
CA VAL A 102 -5.97 7.39 37.69
C VAL A 102 -6.86 7.79 36.53
N ARG A 103 -8.11 8.18 36.82
CA ARG A 103 -9.02 8.79 35.84
C ARG A 103 -9.36 10.20 36.30
N LEU A 104 -9.24 11.17 35.40
CA LEU A 104 -9.69 12.55 35.62
C LEU A 104 -11.18 12.65 35.31
N ARG A 105 -11.96 13.16 36.26
CA ARG A 105 -13.39 13.45 36.10
C ARG A 105 -13.62 14.96 36.22
N ARG A 106 -14.44 15.52 35.32
CA ARG A 106 -14.89 16.91 35.38
C ARG A 106 -16.01 17.04 36.40
N LEU A 107 -15.97 18.06 37.26
CA LEU A 107 -17.07 18.40 38.16
C LEU A 107 -18.19 19.08 37.35
N ASP A 108 -19.43 18.61 37.51
CA ASP A 108 -20.59 19.20 36.84
C ASP A 108 -20.89 20.58 37.45
N VAL A 109 -20.79 21.63 36.63
CA VAL A 109 -21.22 22.98 36.99
C VAL A 109 -22.75 23.05 36.81
N PRO A 110 -23.54 23.56 37.78
CA PRO A 110 -24.99 23.68 37.61
C PRO A 110 -25.35 24.54 36.40
N GLN A 111 -26.35 24.11 35.62
CA GLN A 111 -26.91 24.92 34.53
C GLN A 111 -27.68 26.12 35.10
N GLU A 112 -27.21 27.34 34.84
CA GLU A 112 -28.04 28.54 34.93
C GLU A 112 -28.79 28.76 33.61
N GLU A 113 -30.06 29.13 33.73
CA GLU A 113 -31.01 29.37 32.64
C GLU A 113 -30.58 30.52 31.70
N GLU A 114 -30.84 30.39 30.40
CA GLU A 114 -30.55 31.42 29.38
C GLU A 114 -31.37 32.70 29.56
N PRO A 115 -30.75 33.89 29.44
CA PRO A 115 -31.45 35.10 29.05
C PRO A 115 -31.09 35.56 27.62
N SER A 116 -32.13 36.06 26.94
CA SER A 116 -32.21 36.64 25.59
C SER A 116 -31.10 37.66 25.21
N PRO A 117 -30.85 37.91 23.90
CA PRO A 117 -29.65 38.60 23.44
C PRO A 117 -29.77 40.14 23.48
N PRO A 118 -28.67 40.86 23.77
CA PRO A 118 -28.53 42.23 23.33
C PRO A 118 -27.37 42.45 22.34
N GLN A 119 -27.57 43.51 21.56
CA GLN A 119 -26.77 44.00 20.44
C GLN A 119 -25.40 44.57 20.84
N ASN A 120 -24.49 44.55 19.87
CA ASN A 120 -23.32 45.43 19.67
C ASN A 120 -22.41 45.75 20.87
N GLY A 121 -21.17 45.26 20.80
CA GLY A 121 -20.03 45.86 21.51
C GLY A 121 -18.99 44.82 21.90
N ALA A 122 -17.78 44.97 21.38
CA ALA A 122 -16.63 44.13 21.70
C ALA A 122 -16.29 44.20 23.20
N LYS A 123 -16.32 43.05 23.90
CA LYS A 123 -15.61 42.79 25.15
C LYS A 123 -15.14 41.33 25.18
N GLU A 124 -13.90 41.12 25.60
CA GLU A 124 -13.26 39.81 25.81
C GLU A 124 -14.09 38.91 26.73
N LEU A 125 -14.22 37.63 26.36
CA LEU A 125 -14.81 36.57 27.18
C LEU A 125 -13.77 36.07 28.21
N PRO A 126 -14.15 35.82 29.49
CA PRO A 126 -13.23 35.29 30.48
C PRO A 126 -12.89 33.81 30.20
N GLN A 127 -11.62 33.42 30.38
CA GLN A 127 -11.22 32.01 30.35
C GLN A 127 -11.88 31.24 31.52
N PRO A 128 -12.48 30.06 31.28
CA PRO A 128 -13.05 29.27 32.36
C PRO A 128 -11.94 28.62 33.18
N ASN A 129 -11.97 28.82 34.50
CA ASN A 129 -11.11 28.13 35.45
C ASN A 129 -11.60 26.67 35.57
N ILE A 130 -10.81 25.70 35.11
CA ILE A 130 -11.20 24.26 35.08
C ILE A 130 -10.44 23.55 36.21
N GLU A 131 -11.17 23.16 37.26
CA GLU A 131 -10.63 22.33 38.34
C GLU A 131 -10.87 20.84 38.06
N TRP A 132 -9.88 20.01 38.38
CA TRP A 132 -9.87 18.55 38.17
C TRP A 132 -9.69 17.82 39.50
N GLU A 133 -10.38 16.68 39.67
CA GLU A 133 -10.17 15.79 40.83
C GLU A 133 -9.61 14.43 40.39
N VAL A 134 -8.68 13.89 41.18
CA VAL A 134 -8.04 12.59 40.99
C VAL A 134 -8.82 11.52 41.74
N VAL A 135 -9.46 10.60 41.01
CA VAL A 135 -10.21 9.48 41.62
C VAL A 135 -9.48 8.16 41.38
N LYS A 136 -9.26 7.38 42.45
CA LYS A 136 -8.64 6.03 42.40
C LYS A 136 -9.72 4.97 42.25
N ASP A 137 -9.73 4.22 41.15
CA ASP A 137 -10.66 3.10 40.92
C ASP A 137 -9.90 1.76 40.87
N LYS A 138 -10.42 0.75 41.59
CA LYS A 138 -9.85 -0.60 41.66
C LYS A 138 -10.47 -1.59 40.66
N ARG A 139 -11.36 -1.16 39.76
CA ARG A 139 -12.06 -2.04 38.79
C ARG A 139 -12.13 -1.46 37.37
N ALA A 140 -11.00 -1.27 36.70
CA ALA A 140 -10.99 -0.99 35.26
C ALA A 140 -10.50 -2.23 34.47
N ARG A 141 -11.43 -3.06 34.01
CA ARG A 141 -11.20 -3.94 32.84
C ARG A 141 -11.61 -3.14 31.61
N LEU A 142 -10.74 -3.01 30.61
CA LEU A 142 -11.13 -2.54 29.27
C LEU A 142 -12.24 -3.47 28.75
N GLN A 143 -13.47 -2.98 28.68
CA GLN A 143 -14.49 -3.58 27.83
C GLN A 143 -14.34 -2.96 26.44
N VAL A 144 -13.78 -3.75 25.53
CA VAL A 144 -13.93 -3.52 24.09
C VAL A 144 -15.43 -3.53 23.80
N LEU A 145 -15.96 -2.41 23.31
CA LEU A 145 -17.36 -2.30 22.90
C LEU A 145 -17.60 -3.24 21.71
N GLU A 146 -18.12 -4.43 21.98
CA GLU A 146 -18.87 -5.21 21.00
C GLU A 146 -20.16 -4.46 20.67
N THR A 147 -20.25 -3.92 19.46
CA THR A 147 -21.53 -3.44 18.92
C THR A 147 -22.32 -4.62 18.38
N SER A 148 -23.04 -5.32 19.25
CA SER A 148 -24.23 -6.07 18.84
C SER A 148 -25.43 -5.74 19.73
N GLN A 149 -26.38 -5.05 19.09
CA GLN A 149 -27.82 -4.90 19.31
C GLN A 149 -28.42 -5.18 20.70
N LEU A 150 -29.32 -4.29 21.15
CA LEU A 150 -30.70 -4.71 21.46
C LEU A 150 -31.66 -3.51 21.57
N ARG A 151 -32.88 -3.67 21.03
CA ARG A 151 -34.07 -2.96 21.50
C ARG A 151 -35.19 -3.94 21.85
N SER A 152 -35.46 -3.99 23.16
CA SER A 152 -36.77 -4.00 23.83
C SER A 152 -37.65 -5.26 23.84
N THR A 153 -37.50 -6.00 24.95
CA THR A 153 -38.52 -6.52 25.89
C THR A 153 -40.03 -6.45 25.57
N LYS A 154 -40.69 -7.61 25.77
CA LYS A 154 -41.90 -7.76 26.62
C LYS A 154 -41.94 -9.17 27.22
N ALA A 155 -42.24 -9.25 28.52
CA ALA A 155 -42.21 -10.45 29.36
C ALA A 155 -43.62 -11.02 29.62
N ARG A 156 -43.75 -12.36 29.79
CA ARG A 156 -44.37 -13.11 30.93
C ARG A 156 -44.50 -14.65 30.65
N PRO A 157 -44.80 -15.55 31.63
CA PRO A 157 -43.82 -16.55 32.12
C PRO A 157 -44.33 -18.02 32.24
N GLN A 158 -43.52 -18.87 32.92
CA GLN A 158 -43.73 -20.26 33.44
C GLN A 158 -43.43 -21.40 32.44
N MET A 159 -42.89 -22.58 32.82
CA MET A 159 -42.78 -23.32 34.09
C MET A 159 -41.66 -24.41 33.94
N GLU A 160 -41.01 -24.77 35.06
CA GLU A 160 -40.42 -26.09 35.45
C GLU A 160 -39.85 -27.07 34.39
N ARG A 161 -38.75 -27.80 34.58
CA ARG A 161 -38.14 -28.38 35.78
C ARG A 161 -36.79 -29.03 35.39
N ARG A 162 -35.83 -29.00 36.34
CA ARG A 162 -34.96 -30.09 36.84
C ARG A 162 -34.35 -31.06 35.79
N THR A 163 -33.08 -31.44 35.81
CA THR A 163 -32.08 -31.52 36.90
C THR A 163 -30.77 -32.03 36.30
N THR A 164 -29.65 -31.45 36.76
CA THR A 164 -28.40 -32.10 37.24
C THR A 164 -27.89 -33.38 36.57
N ALA A 165 -26.61 -33.65 36.43
CA ALA A 165 -25.34 -32.96 36.68
C ALA A 165 -24.24 -34.02 36.39
N SER A 166 -23.04 -33.56 36.04
CA SER A 166 -21.75 -33.96 36.65
C SER A 166 -21.36 -35.45 36.61
N SER A 167 -20.13 -35.89 36.33
CA SER A 167 -18.81 -35.27 36.28
C SER A 167 -17.79 -36.40 36.03
N GLN A 168 -16.63 -36.04 35.46
CA GLN A 168 -15.27 -36.53 35.80
C GLN A 168 -15.01 -38.05 35.82
N GLY A 169 -13.97 -38.60 35.22
CA GLY A 169 -12.71 -38.04 34.71
C GLY A 169 -11.59 -39.08 34.90
N ARG A 170 -10.54 -38.95 34.08
CA ARG A 170 -9.13 -39.39 34.32
C ARG A 170 -8.80 -40.92 34.37
N VAL A 171 -7.62 -41.43 33.95
CA VAL A 171 -6.42 -40.90 33.24
C VAL A 171 -5.44 -42.06 32.94
N GLU A 172 -4.61 -41.91 31.88
CA GLU A 172 -3.24 -42.47 31.63
C GLU A 172 -3.01 -44.01 31.66
N ASN A 173 -2.02 -44.64 31.02
CA ASN A 173 -0.94 -44.33 30.06
C ASN A 173 -0.37 -45.68 29.54
N GLU A 174 0.60 -45.58 28.63
CA GLU A 174 1.72 -46.54 28.38
C GLU A 174 1.63 -47.51 27.17
N THR A 175 2.13 -46.98 26.06
CA THR A 175 3.20 -47.44 25.15
C THR A 175 3.82 -48.86 25.19
N LEU A 176 4.12 -49.29 23.94
CA LEU A 176 5.37 -49.92 23.42
C LEU A 176 5.43 -51.45 23.22
N ALA A 177 5.27 -51.81 21.94
CA ALA A 177 6.30 -52.41 21.05
C ALA A 177 6.32 -53.92 20.75
N LEU A 178 6.67 -54.16 19.48
CA LEU A 178 7.45 -55.26 18.88
C LEU A 178 6.79 -56.62 18.64
N GLY A 179 7.00 -57.14 17.42
CA GLY A 179 7.02 -58.60 17.19
C GLY A 179 6.57 -59.06 15.81
N GLN A 180 7.53 -59.35 14.94
CA GLN A 180 7.40 -59.91 13.58
C GLN A 180 6.92 -61.39 13.52
N GLN A 181 6.68 -61.81 12.26
CA GLN A 181 6.66 -63.18 11.66
C GLN A 181 5.24 -63.75 11.41
N SER A 182 4.77 -63.87 10.16
CA SER A 182 5.19 -64.75 9.03
C SER A 182 5.13 -66.24 9.44
N ARG A 183 4.55 -67.19 8.72
CA ARG A 183 4.72 -67.57 7.30
C ARG A 183 3.91 -68.89 7.10
N THR A 184 3.22 -69.16 6.00
CA THR A 184 3.57 -70.01 4.81
C THR A 184 2.31 -70.88 4.54
N GLY A 185 1.88 -71.26 3.33
CA GLY A 185 2.36 -71.11 1.96
C GLY A 185 1.53 -72.03 1.04
N ILE A 186 1.98 -72.14 -0.22
CA ILE A 186 1.68 -73.19 -1.22
C ILE A 186 0.56 -72.84 -2.25
N THR A 187 0.71 -73.46 -3.42
CA THR A 187 0.71 -72.98 -4.82
C THR A 187 -0.53 -73.31 -5.68
N ALA A 188 -0.57 -72.65 -6.85
CA ALA A 188 -1.02 -73.12 -8.19
C ALA A 188 -2.50 -72.97 -8.65
N ARG A 189 -2.70 -71.94 -9.49
CA ARG A 189 -3.19 -71.95 -10.90
C ARG A 189 -4.17 -73.07 -11.34
N SER A 190 -5.39 -72.69 -11.75
CA SER A 190 -5.99 -72.94 -13.09
C SER A 190 -7.54 -72.80 -13.09
N LYS A 191 -8.09 -72.68 -14.30
CA LYS A 191 -9.36 -72.05 -14.69
C LYS A 191 -10.61 -72.95 -14.58
N ALA A 192 -11.76 -72.31 -14.36
CA ALA A 192 -13.12 -72.47 -14.92
C ALA A 192 -13.74 -73.88 -15.09
N PRO A 193 -15.08 -74.01 -14.97
CA PRO A 193 -15.89 -73.96 -16.19
C PRO A 193 -17.33 -73.39 -16.07
N THR A 194 -17.97 -73.38 -17.23
CA THR A 194 -19.19 -72.75 -17.76
C THR A 194 -20.56 -73.41 -17.46
N MET A 195 -21.60 -72.60 -17.69
CA MET A 195 -23.08 -72.79 -17.74
C MET A 195 -23.66 -74.08 -18.39
N LYS A 196 -24.92 -74.41 -18.01
CA LYS A 196 -26.07 -74.94 -18.81
C LYS A 196 -27.38 -74.81 -17.97
N LYS A 197 -28.48 -74.15 -18.44
CA LYS A 197 -29.68 -74.62 -19.22
C LYS A 197 -30.57 -75.65 -18.45
N ALA A 198 -31.92 -75.67 -18.44
CA ALA A 198 -32.99 -75.06 -19.25
C ALA A 198 -34.41 -75.28 -18.61
N ASP A 199 -35.43 -74.59 -19.15
CA ASP A 199 -36.87 -74.98 -19.39
C ASP A 199 -37.83 -75.34 -18.23
N SER A 200 -39.18 -75.19 -18.29
CA SER A 200 -40.17 -74.47 -19.13
C SER A 200 -41.61 -74.71 -18.57
N SER A 201 -42.62 -74.07 -19.19
CA SER A 201 -44.10 -74.23 -19.11
C SER A 201 -44.84 -73.26 -18.14
N LYS A 202 -45.91 -72.52 -18.45
CA LYS A 202 -46.93 -72.30 -19.53
C LYS A 202 -48.34 -72.49 -18.93
N SER A 203 -49.15 -71.43 -18.92
CA SER A 203 -50.58 -71.51 -19.25
C SER A 203 -51.05 -70.19 -19.87
N GLN A 204 -51.88 -70.31 -20.92
CA GLN A 204 -52.45 -69.26 -21.76
C GLN A 204 -53.94 -69.08 -21.43
N ALA A 205 -54.44 -67.84 -21.61
CA ALA A 205 -55.70 -67.43 -22.24
C ALA A 205 -55.90 -65.94 -21.86
N GLY A 206 -56.32 -64.97 -22.68
CA GLY A 206 -56.74 -64.82 -24.06
C GLY A 206 -56.99 -63.30 -24.26
N ALA A 207 -56.75 -62.75 -25.46
CA ALA A 207 -56.78 -61.31 -25.75
C ALA A 207 -58.20 -60.69 -25.72
N PRO A 208 -58.30 -59.34 -25.67
CA PRO A 208 -58.55 -58.64 -26.93
C PRO A 208 -57.77 -57.31 -27.13
N GLN A 209 -57.14 -57.23 -28.30
CA GLN A 209 -57.12 -56.14 -29.29
C GLN A 209 -57.01 -54.64 -28.86
N LYS A 210 -55.85 -54.04 -29.22
CA LYS A 210 -55.56 -52.65 -29.68
C LYS A 210 -55.95 -51.49 -28.74
N TRP A 211 -55.05 -50.61 -28.30
CA TRP A 211 -54.47 -49.51 -29.08
C TRP A 211 -53.13 -49.08 -28.45
N ALA A 212 -52.04 -49.14 -29.22
CA ALA A 212 -50.78 -48.53 -28.85
C ALA A 212 -50.82 -47.03 -29.20
N LYS A 213 -50.79 -46.15 -28.20
CA LYS A 213 -50.27 -44.78 -28.37
C LYS A 213 -48.91 -44.71 -27.70
N ARG A 214 -47.86 -44.91 -28.49
CA ARG A 214 -46.50 -44.53 -28.13
C ARG A 214 -46.51 -43.02 -27.88
N LEU A 215 -46.25 -42.59 -26.65
CA LEU A 215 -45.88 -41.22 -26.36
C LEU A 215 -44.62 -40.92 -27.19
N PRO A 216 -44.61 -39.90 -28.06
CA PRO A 216 -43.47 -39.67 -28.91
C PRO A 216 -42.28 -39.27 -28.03
N TYR A 217 -41.16 -40.00 -28.17
CA TYR A 217 -39.88 -39.76 -27.53
C TYR A 217 -39.42 -38.29 -27.59
N ARG A 218 -39.86 -37.55 -28.61
CA ARG A 218 -39.67 -36.10 -28.76
C ARG A 218 -40.33 -35.28 -27.65
N SER A 219 -41.52 -35.64 -27.18
CA SER A 219 -42.21 -34.90 -26.09
C SER A 219 -41.52 -35.10 -24.74
N VAL A 220 -40.96 -36.29 -24.48
CA VAL A 220 -40.17 -36.55 -23.27
C VAL A 220 -38.84 -35.79 -23.32
N LEU A 221 -38.18 -35.76 -24.49
CA LEU A 221 -36.95 -35.00 -24.67
C LEU A 221 -37.18 -33.49 -24.54
N CYS A 222 -38.26 -32.95 -25.11
CA CYS A 222 -38.63 -31.55 -24.95
C CYS A 222 -38.97 -31.22 -23.49
N PHE A 223 -39.61 -32.13 -22.76
CA PHE A 223 -39.93 -31.94 -21.35
C PHE A 223 -38.67 -31.95 -20.48
N LEU A 224 -37.71 -32.84 -20.76
CA LEU A 224 -36.41 -32.85 -20.08
C LEU A 224 -35.58 -31.61 -20.38
N LEU A 225 -35.60 -31.12 -21.63
CA LEU A 225 -34.97 -29.86 -22.00
C LEU A 225 -35.63 -28.66 -21.30
N PHE A 226 -36.96 -28.67 -21.20
CA PHE A 226 -37.71 -27.65 -20.48
C PHE A 226 -37.34 -27.63 -18.99
N LEU A 227 -37.21 -28.81 -18.36
CA LEU A 227 -36.77 -28.90 -16.96
C LEU A 227 -35.33 -28.44 -16.75
N LEU A 228 -34.42 -28.71 -17.70
CA LEU A 228 -33.05 -28.20 -17.66
C LEU A 228 -33.00 -26.67 -17.81
N ILE A 229 -33.80 -26.11 -18.73
CA ILE A 229 -33.91 -24.67 -18.92
C ILE A 229 -34.53 -24.03 -17.67
N LEU A 230 -35.58 -24.62 -17.11
CA LEU A 230 -36.22 -24.13 -15.90
C LEU A 230 -35.27 -24.19 -14.70
N GLY A 231 -34.52 -25.27 -14.54
CA GLY A 231 -33.48 -25.40 -13.51
C GLY A 231 -32.38 -24.36 -13.66
N PHE A 232 -31.93 -24.09 -14.90
CA PHE A 232 -30.96 -23.03 -15.18
C PHE A 232 -31.51 -21.63 -14.91
N VAL A 233 -32.78 -21.36 -15.27
CA VAL A 233 -33.43 -20.07 -15.01
C VAL A 233 -33.63 -19.85 -13.51
N CYS A 234 -34.03 -20.89 -12.76
CA CYS A 234 -34.15 -20.83 -11.31
C CYS A 234 -32.79 -20.65 -10.64
N TRP A 235 -31.75 -21.36 -11.09
CA TRP A 235 -30.38 -21.18 -10.61
C TRP A 235 -29.84 -19.78 -10.92
N PHE A 236 -30.07 -19.28 -12.14
CA PHE A 236 -29.66 -17.94 -12.55
C PHE A 236 -30.41 -16.84 -11.79
N ALA A 237 -31.71 -17.00 -11.55
CA ALA A 237 -32.51 -16.09 -10.74
C ALA A 237 -32.11 -16.12 -9.25
N TRP A 238 -31.67 -17.28 -8.76
CA TRP A 238 -31.10 -17.44 -7.41
C TRP A 238 -29.74 -16.74 -7.28
N GLU A 239 -28.85 -16.93 -8.25
CA GLU A 239 -27.49 -16.37 -8.23
C GLU A 239 -27.45 -14.85 -8.48
N HIS A 240 -28.43 -14.31 -9.21
CA HIS A 240 -28.45 -12.91 -9.67
C HIS A 240 -29.67 -12.08 -9.21
N GLY A 241 -30.34 -12.49 -8.12
CA GLY A 241 -31.65 -11.99 -7.68
C GLY A 241 -32.01 -10.51 -7.96
N ASN A 242 -33.01 -10.30 -8.84
CA ASN A 242 -34.28 -9.58 -8.58
C ASN A 242 -35.18 -9.67 -9.85
N PRO A 243 -36.47 -10.07 -9.79
CA PRO A 243 -37.36 -10.10 -10.95
C PRO A 243 -38.08 -8.75 -11.08
N GLY A 244 -37.64 -7.91 -12.01
CA GLY A 244 -38.28 -6.62 -12.29
C GLY A 244 -38.22 -6.26 -13.77
N SER A 245 -39.38 -6.33 -14.43
CA SER A 245 -39.73 -5.77 -15.76
C SER A 245 -39.26 -6.53 -17.01
N PHE A 246 -40.16 -7.40 -17.48
CA PHE A 246 -40.15 -8.13 -18.76
C PHE A 246 -40.32 -7.23 -20.01
N LEU A 247 -40.07 -5.91 -19.94
CA LEU A 247 -40.25 -4.95 -21.04
C LEU A 247 -38.95 -4.23 -21.46
N GLY A 248 -37.78 -4.65 -20.96
CA GLY A 248 -36.47 -4.17 -21.41
C GLY A 248 -35.81 -5.01 -22.53
N LEU A 249 -36.54 -5.96 -23.13
CA LEU A 249 -35.99 -7.03 -23.96
C LEU A 249 -35.87 -6.70 -25.45
N VAL A 250 -35.76 -5.42 -25.82
CA VAL A 250 -35.46 -4.99 -27.20
C VAL A 250 -34.12 -4.24 -27.30
N GLY A 251 -33.45 -3.96 -26.17
CA GLY A 251 -32.13 -3.31 -26.14
C GLY A 251 -30.93 -4.25 -26.00
N TYR A 252 -31.15 -5.57 -25.95
CA TYR A 252 -30.16 -6.56 -25.50
C TYR A 252 -29.50 -7.39 -26.62
N GLU A 253 -29.67 -7.04 -27.89
CA GLU A 253 -29.04 -7.76 -29.01
C GLU A 253 -27.56 -7.37 -29.25
N ALA A 254 -27.06 -6.30 -28.62
CA ALA A 254 -25.66 -5.91 -28.69
C ALA A 254 -24.74 -6.62 -27.66
N TRP A 255 -25.28 -7.49 -26.79
CA TRP A 255 -24.54 -8.07 -25.67
C TRP A 255 -24.55 -9.60 -25.58
N ARG A 256 -24.72 -10.30 -26.72
CA ARG A 256 -24.79 -11.78 -26.70
C ARG A 256 -24.08 -12.49 -27.85
N TRP A 257 -22.84 -12.11 -28.16
CA TRP A 257 -21.92 -12.96 -28.94
C TRP A 257 -20.49 -13.04 -28.37
N SER A 258 -20.14 -12.26 -27.33
CA SER A 258 -18.80 -12.28 -26.70
C SER A 258 -18.67 -13.15 -25.44
N SER A 259 -19.76 -13.75 -24.95
CA SER A 259 -19.79 -14.47 -23.67
C SER A 259 -19.75 -16.00 -23.79
N PHE A 260 -19.77 -16.55 -25.00
CA PHE A 260 -19.71 -18.00 -25.22
C PHE A 260 -18.34 -18.70 -25.04
N PRO A 261 -17.17 -18.04 -24.87
CA PRO A 261 -15.96 -18.78 -24.50
C PRO A 261 -15.91 -19.22 -23.03
N LYS A 262 -16.80 -18.73 -22.14
CA LYS A 262 -16.65 -18.92 -20.69
C LYS A 262 -16.91 -20.34 -20.18
N LEU A 263 -17.50 -21.24 -20.96
CA LEU A 263 -17.65 -22.65 -20.57
C LEU A 263 -16.40 -23.52 -20.82
N TRP A 264 -15.42 -22.99 -21.56
CA TRP A 264 -14.17 -23.66 -21.93
C TRP A 264 -12.94 -22.82 -21.60
N ASN A 265 -13.04 -21.91 -20.61
CA ASN A 265 -11.83 -21.38 -20.00
C ASN A 265 -11.14 -22.57 -19.33
N ALA A 266 -10.21 -23.20 -20.07
CA ALA A 266 -9.13 -23.95 -19.49
C ALA A 266 -8.64 -23.11 -18.30
N VAL A 267 -8.52 -23.72 -17.13
CA VAL A 267 -7.76 -23.13 -16.03
C VAL A 267 -6.37 -22.97 -16.60
N GLU A 268 -6.10 -21.80 -17.16
CA GLU A 268 -4.87 -21.55 -17.89
C GLU A 268 -3.77 -21.50 -16.83
N GLU A 269 -3.04 -22.61 -16.72
CA GLU A 269 -1.95 -22.81 -15.77
C GLU A 269 -1.04 -21.59 -15.82
N CYS A 270 -1.01 -20.84 -14.72
CA CYS A 270 -0.13 -19.70 -14.59
C CYS A 270 1.24 -20.20 -14.12
N SER A 271 2.30 -19.60 -14.66
CA SER A 271 3.68 -19.95 -14.28
C SER A 271 3.88 -19.81 -12.77
N SER A 272 4.26 -20.91 -12.14
CA SER A 272 4.65 -20.98 -10.73
C SER A 272 6.12 -20.62 -10.50
N GLN A 273 6.93 -20.55 -11.57
CA GLN A 273 8.32 -20.13 -11.53
C GLN A 273 8.40 -18.64 -11.85
N CYS A 274 8.81 -17.86 -10.85
CA CYS A 274 9.01 -16.43 -10.94
C CYS A 274 10.48 -16.10 -10.69
N SER A 275 11.01 -15.14 -11.45
CA SER A 275 12.24 -14.47 -11.02
C SER A 275 11.86 -13.22 -10.25
N LEU A 276 12.40 -13.06 -9.04
CA LEU A 276 12.08 -11.98 -8.13
C LEU A 276 13.36 -11.19 -7.84
N VAL A 277 13.32 -9.88 -8.08
CA VAL A 277 14.48 -9.00 -7.97
C VAL A 277 14.14 -7.81 -7.09
N LEU A 278 14.91 -7.62 -6.02
CA LEU A 278 14.88 -6.39 -5.24
C LEU A 278 15.59 -5.29 -6.03
N VAL A 279 15.01 -4.09 -6.08
CA VAL A 279 15.53 -2.96 -6.87
C VAL A 279 15.54 -1.68 -6.02
N GLU A 280 16.53 -0.82 -6.25
CA GLU A 280 16.72 0.41 -5.47
C GLU A 280 17.09 1.60 -6.36
N SER A 281 16.54 2.77 -6.09
CA SER A 281 17.18 4.01 -6.54
C SER A 281 18.07 4.50 -5.40
N ILE A 282 19.35 4.73 -5.68
CA ILE A 282 20.31 5.27 -4.72
C ILE A 282 20.81 6.60 -5.28
N PRO A 283 20.51 7.74 -4.63
CA PRO A 283 21.03 9.04 -5.02
C PRO A 283 22.56 9.04 -5.03
N SER A 284 23.17 9.78 -5.95
CA SER A 284 24.64 9.86 -6.03
C SER A 284 25.31 10.46 -4.79
N THR A 285 24.54 11.12 -3.93
CA THR A 285 24.99 11.65 -2.64
C THR A 285 25.11 10.58 -1.55
N LEU A 286 24.61 9.36 -1.80
CA LEU A 286 24.82 8.19 -0.95
C LEU A 286 25.92 7.33 -1.56
N ASP A 287 27.06 7.30 -0.88
CA ASP A 287 28.22 6.48 -1.19
C ASP A 287 28.29 5.33 -0.20
N TYR A 288 28.03 4.12 -0.71
CA TYR A 288 28.15 2.90 0.07
C TYR A 288 29.38 2.13 -0.39
N GLU A 289 30.10 1.52 0.55
CA GLU A 289 31.26 0.69 0.24
C GLU A 289 30.91 -0.42 -0.78
N THR A 290 31.86 -0.77 -1.66
CA THR A 290 31.63 -1.73 -2.75
C THR A 290 31.19 -3.12 -2.28
N LEU A 291 31.56 -3.52 -1.06
CA LEU A 291 31.21 -4.82 -0.46
C LEU A 291 29.82 -4.85 0.19
N THR A 292 29.16 -3.70 0.30
CA THR A 292 27.78 -3.64 0.83
C THR A 292 26.78 -4.16 -0.20
N PRO A 293 25.56 -4.55 0.22
CA PRO A 293 24.51 -4.98 -0.70
C PRO A 293 24.20 -3.88 -1.73
N HIS A 294 24.30 -4.21 -3.02
CA HIS A 294 23.90 -3.38 -4.14
C HIS A 294 22.89 -4.13 -5.01
N HIS A 295 21.82 -3.43 -5.38
CA HIS A 295 20.72 -3.99 -6.16
C HIS A 295 20.58 -3.24 -7.50
N PRO A 296 20.01 -3.86 -8.54
CA PRO A 296 19.73 -3.17 -9.80
C PRO A 296 18.88 -1.92 -9.59
N SER A 297 19.12 -0.90 -10.41
CA SER A 297 18.37 0.35 -10.28
C SER A 297 16.91 0.19 -10.70
N ILE A 298 16.01 0.96 -10.08
CA ILE A 298 14.60 1.01 -10.51
C ILE A 298 14.52 1.45 -11.98
N TYR A 299 15.36 2.39 -12.41
CA TYR A 299 15.49 2.79 -13.81
C TYR A 299 15.79 1.58 -14.72
N GLN A 300 16.83 0.81 -14.40
CA GLN A 300 17.19 -0.36 -15.23
C GLN A 300 16.03 -1.35 -15.29
N ALA A 301 15.40 -1.63 -14.15
CA ALA A 301 14.31 -2.58 -14.08
C ALA A 301 13.06 -2.11 -14.86
N TRP A 302 12.76 -0.81 -14.85
CA TRP A 302 11.68 -0.24 -15.67
C TRP A 302 12.01 -0.31 -17.16
N MET A 303 13.25 -0.03 -17.56
CA MET A 303 13.67 -0.18 -18.95
C MET A 303 13.59 -1.63 -19.42
N ASP A 304 14.06 -2.59 -18.61
CA ASP A 304 13.96 -4.03 -18.91
C ASP A 304 12.50 -4.48 -19.10
N LEU A 305 11.59 -3.99 -18.25
CA LEU A 305 10.16 -4.25 -18.37
C LEU A 305 9.57 -3.67 -19.66
N LEU A 306 9.96 -2.47 -20.06
CA LEU A 306 9.47 -1.80 -21.26
C LEU A 306 10.01 -2.43 -22.54
N ASP A 307 11.30 -2.77 -22.55
CA ASP A 307 11.97 -3.43 -23.66
C ASP A 307 11.39 -4.83 -23.90
N GLY A 308 11.08 -5.55 -22.82
CA GLY A 308 10.45 -6.87 -22.85
C GLY A 308 8.94 -6.88 -23.14
N ALA A 309 8.27 -5.72 -23.15
CA ALA A 309 6.82 -5.64 -23.34
C ALA A 309 6.43 -5.96 -24.79
N ASN A 310 5.46 -6.86 -24.98
CA ASN A 310 4.99 -7.32 -26.29
C ASN A 310 3.50 -7.05 -26.56
N SER A 311 2.69 -6.82 -25.54
CA SER A 311 1.23 -6.69 -25.68
C SER A 311 0.65 -5.52 -24.89
N SER A 312 1.04 -5.35 -23.63
CA SER A 312 0.45 -4.34 -22.76
C SER A 312 1.37 -3.93 -21.61
N VAL A 313 1.28 -2.66 -21.25
CA VAL A 313 1.87 -2.06 -20.06
C VAL A 313 0.78 -1.29 -19.32
N GLU A 314 0.56 -1.64 -18.06
CA GLU A 314 -0.45 -1.01 -17.21
C GLU A 314 0.21 -0.39 -15.98
N ILE A 315 -0.04 0.90 -15.73
CA ILE A 315 0.62 1.65 -14.67
C ILE A 315 -0.44 2.34 -13.81
N ALA A 316 -0.40 2.11 -12.49
CA ALA A 316 -1.11 2.96 -11.54
C ALA A 316 -0.11 3.87 -10.81
N ALA A 317 -0.45 5.16 -10.73
CA ALA A 317 0.48 6.21 -10.34
C ALA A 317 -0.16 7.28 -9.45
N PHE A 318 0.64 7.88 -8.57
CA PHE A 318 0.25 9.13 -7.92
C PHE A 318 0.31 10.32 -8.87
N TYR A 319 1.42 10.49 -9.60
CA TYR A 319 1.55 11.50 -10.63
C TYR A 319 2.63 11.09 -11.65
N PHE A 320 2.70 11.80 -12.78
CA PHE A 320 3.79 11.70 -13.75
C PHE A 320 4.55 13.03 -13.89
N THR A 321 5.84 13.00 -13.59
CA THR A 321 6.83 14.04 -13.91
C THR A 321 8.16 13.35 -14.21
N LEU A 322 8.18 12.53 -15.25
CA LEU A 322 9.37 11.82 -15.73
C LEU A 322 10.35 12.75 -16.47
N ARG A 323 9.94 14.00 -16.73
CA ARG A 323 10.75 15.05 -17.33
C ARG A 323 10.90 16.21 -16.37
N ASP A 324 11.98 16.97 -16.51
CA ASP A 324 12.33 18.17 -15.74
C ASP A 324 11.53 19.43 -16.14
N SER A 325 10.49 19.26 -16.96
CA SER A 325 9.60 20.35 -17.37
C SER A 325 8.87 21.03 -16.21
N ASP A 326 8.68 20.34 -15.08
CA ASP A 326 8.02 20.84 -13.88
C ASP A 326 8.89 21.81 -13.07
N VAL A 327 10.22 21.70 -13.18
CA VAL A 327 11.18 22.59 -12.51
C VAL A 327 11.70 23.70 -13.43
N HIS A 328 11.27 23.72 -14.71
CA HIS A 328 11.63 24.73 -15.72
C HIS A 328 13.14 24.93 -15.94
N VAL A 329 13.94 23.91 -15.63
CA VAL A 329 15.40 23.90 -15.79
C VAL A 329 15.80 22.54 -16.37
N GLU A 330 16.75 22.53 -17.30
CA GLU A 330 17.34 21.27 -17.76
C GLU A 330 18.27 20.70 -16.69
N ASP A 331 17.92 19.54 -16.14
CA ASP A 331 18.71 18.86 -15.13
C ASP A 331 19.35 17.58 -15.72
N PRO A 332 20.68 17.42 -15.70
CA PRO A 332 21.34 16.21 -16.21
C PRO A 332 20.90 14.91 -15.52
N SER A 333 20.47 14.98 -14.25
CA SER A 333 19.97 13.82 -13.50
C SER A 333 18.56 13.40 -13.92
N SER A 334 17.86 14.20 -14.73
CA SER A 334 16.57 13.83 -15.34
C SER A 334 16.69 12.87 -16.54
N LYS A 335 17.90 12.63 -17.05
CA LYS A 335 18.13 11.80 -18.26
C LYS A 335 17.47 10.42 -18.17
N GLN A 336 17.53 9.77 -17.02
CA GLN A 336 16.91 8.47 -16.80
C GLN A 336 15.37 8.55 -16.87
N GLY A 337 14.76 9.56 -16.25
CA GLY A 337 13.33 9.81 -16.36
C GLY A 337 12.90 10.09 -17.81
N LYS A 338 13.65 10.94 -18.52
CA LYS A 338 13.40 11.24 -19.95
C LYS A 338 13.46 9.98 -20.82
N ALA A 339 14.42 9.09 -20.58
CA ALA A 339 14.52 7.83 -21.30
C ALA A 339 13.31 6.91 -21.03
N VAL A 340 12.85 6.80 -19.77
CA VAL A 340 11.62 6.05 -19.45
C VAL A 340 10.40 6.67 -20.13
N PHE A 341 10.28 7.99 -20.12
CA PHE A 341 9.20 8.71 -20.79
C PHE A 341 9.16 8.42 -22.30
N GLU A 342 10.30 8.51 -22.98
CA GLU A 342 10.39 8.20 -24.42
C GLU A 342 10.07 6.74 -24.72
N SER A 343 10.52 5.81 -23.88
CA SER A 343 10.19 4.39 -24.03
C SER A 343 8.68 4.16 -23.89
N LEU A 344 8.04 4.72 -22.86
CA LEU A 344 6.57 4.69 -22.69
C LEU A 344 5.83 5.31 -23.89
N ARG A 345 6.26 6.47 -24.37
CA ARG A 345 5.68 7.17 -25.52
C ARG A 345 5.76 6.35 -26.80
N SER A 346 6.81 5.54 -26.95
CA SER A 346 7.02 4.68 -28.12
C SER A 346 6.21 3.37 -28.12
N LEU A 347 5.65 2.94 -26.98
CA LEU A 347 4.96 1.65 -26.88
C LEU A 347 3.80 1.50 -27.88
N PRO A 348 2.89 2.49 -28.06
CA PRO A 348 1.77 2.32 -28.98
C PRO A 348 2.21 2.15 -30.45
N SER A 349 3.31 2.77 -30.87
CA SER A 349 3.84 2.59 -32.23
C SER A 349 4.48 1.22 -32.45
N ARG A 350 4.90 0.52 -31.37
CA ARG A 350 5.29 -0.89 -31.39
C ARG A 350 4.10 -1.86 -31.31
N GLY A 351 2.87 -1.35 -31.24
CA GLY A 351 1.66 -2.17 -31.05
C GLY A 351 1.43 -2.62 -29.60
N VAL A 352 2.18 -2.08 -28.63
CA VAL A 352 2.02 -2.40 -27.20
C VAL A 352 1.04 -1.41 -26.57
N LYS A 353 -0.03 -1.91 -25.94
CA LYS A 353 -1.05 -1.08 -25.32
C LYS A 353 -0.56 -0.48 -24.00
N LEU A 354 -0.42 0.85 -23.93
CA LEU A 354 -0.14 1.56 -22.68
C LEU A 354 -1.46 2.02 -22.02
N SER A 355 -1.74 1.58 -20.79
CA SER A 355 -2.90 2.00 -20.00
C SER A 355 -2.47 2.57 -18.65
N ILE A 356 -2.91 3.78 -18.34
CA ILE A 356 -2.49 4.52 -17.14
C ILE A 356 -3.71 4.83 -16.28
N SER A 357 -3.64 4.54 -14.99
CA SER A 357 -4.58 5.05 -13.98
C SER A 357 -3.81 5.96 -13.03
N VAL A 358 -4.13 7.25 -13.02
CA VAL A 358 -3.37 8.28 -12.29
C VAL A 358 -4.28 9.07 -11.37
N ASN A 359 -3.75 9.59 -10.27
CA ASN A 359 -4.52 10.43 -9.34
C ASN A 359 -5.15 11.64 -10.05
N SER A 360 -6.32 12.07 -9.56
CA SER A 360 -6.93 13.35 -9.94
C SER A 360 -7.18 14.21 -8.68
N PRO A 361 -6.80 15.49 -8.68
CA PRO A 361 -5.92 16.15 -9.65
C PRO A 361 -4.45 15.73 -9.50
N GLN A 362 -3.66 15.95 -10.55
CA GLN A 362 -2.18 15.95 -10.48
C GLN A 362 -1.67 17.38 -10.37
N PHE A 363 -0.43 17.56 -9.89
CA PHE A 363 0.24 18.86 -9.93
C PHE A 363 0.50 19.33 -11.37
N SER A 364 0.96 18.41 -12.23
CA SER A 364 1.18 18.61 -13.66
C SER A 364 0.52 17.48 -14.44
N GLN A 365 -0.05 17.81 -15.60
CA GLN A 365 -0.64 16.83 -16.52
C GLN A 365 0.16 16.69 -17.81
N TYR A 366 1.26 17.44 -17.99
CA TYR A 366 1.99 17.50 -19.26
C TYR A 366 2.46 16.14 -19.78
N ASP A 367 3.01 15.31 -18.89
CA ASP A 367 3.46 13.96 -19.25
C ASP A 367 2.30 13.06 -19.64
N THR A 368 1.23 13.02 -18.83
CA THR A 368 0.05 12.20 -19.11
C THR A 368 -0.68 12.65 -20.38
N ASP A 369 -0.79 13.95 -20.62
CA ASP A 369 -1.44 14.50 -21.82
C ASP A 369 -0.64 14.17 -23.07
N GLU A 370 0.69 14.16 -22.98
CA GLU A 370 1.55 13.82 -24.10
C GLU A 370 1.56 12.33 -24.39
N LEU A 371 1.59 11.48 -23.37
CA LEU A 371 1.40 10.04 -23.54
C LEU A 371 0.03 9.74 -24.16
N ALA A 372 -1.03 10.42 -23.71
CA ALA A 372 -2.37 10.27 -24.29
C ALA A 372 -2.42 10.69 -25.77
N ARG A 373 -1.77 11.82 -26.12
CA ARG A 373 -1.62 12.27 -27.52
C ARG A 373 -0.90 11.25 -28.41
N HIS A 374 -0.07 10.39 -27.82
CA HIS A 374 0.66 9.33 -28.53
C HIS A 374 0.00 7.94 -28.41
N GLY A 375 -1.25 7.86 -27.95
CA GLY A 375 -2.03 6.63 -27.97
C GLY A 375 -2.09 5.87 -26.64
N ALA A 376 -1.58 6.43 -25.54
CA ALA A 376 -1.82 5.87 -24.21
C ALA A 376 -3.28 6.07 -23.77
N ASP A 377 -3.86 5.05 -23.12
CA ASP A 377 -5.19 5.12 -22.51
C ASP A 377 -5.07 5.58 -21.05
N VAL A 378 -5.14 6.89 -20.82
CA VAL A 378 -4.99 7.52 -19.51
C VAL A 378 -6.35 7.72 -18.84
N ARG A 379 -6.46 7.33 -17.57
CA ARG A 379 -7.63 7.55 -16.70
C ARG A 379 -7.23 8.26 -15.43
N TYR A 380 -7.94 9.33 -15.12
CA TYR A 380 -7.77 10.11 -13.91
C TYR A 380 -8.77 9.60 -12.87
N VAL A 381 -8.26 9.20 -11.70
CA VAL A 381 -9.06 8.59 -10.62
C VAL A 381 -9.22 9.60 -9.50
N ASP A 382 -10.46 10.05 -9.29
CA ASP A 382 -10.80 11.06 -8.29
C ASP A 382 -11.05 10.41 -6.91
N MET A 383 -9.97 9.96 -6.28
CA MET A 383 -10.04 9.37 -4.93
C MET A 383 -10.53 10.36 -3.87
N LYS A 384 -10.41 11.67 -4.12
CA LYS A 384 -10.90 12.69 -3.20
C LYS A 384 -12.42 12.63 -3.09
N ASN A 385 -13.12 12.54 -4.22
CA ASN A 385 -14.57 12.38 -4.22
C ASN A 385 -15.03 10.97 -3.82
N LEU A 386 -14.21 9.94 -4.06
CA LEU A 386 -14.58 8.54 -3.75
C LEU A 386 -14.40 8.18 -2.27
N THR A 387 -13.29 8.61 -1.65
CA THR A 387 -12.90 8.20 -0.28
C THR A 387 -12.38 9.36 0.58
N GLY A 388 -12.21 10.56 0.02
CA GLY A 388 -11.51 11.67 0.66
C GLY A 388 -9.98 11.51 0.69
N GLY A 389 -9.43 10.54 -0.07
CA GLY A 389 -7.99 10.27 -0.15
C GLY A 389 -7.40 10.60 -1.52
N ILE A 390 -6.26 9.97 -1.84
CA ILE A 390 -5.58 10.07 -3.14
C ILE A 390 -5.28 8.67 -3.71
N LEU A 391 -5.01 8.56 -5.01
CA LEU A 391 -4.38 7.37 -5.59
C LEU A 391 -2.87 7.48 -5.34
N HIS A 392 -2.34 6.78 -4.34
CA HIS A 392 -0.92 6.82 -4.00
C HIS A 392 -0.16 5.55 -4.44
N THR A 393 -0.78 4.72 -5.27
CA THR A 393 -0.19 3.48 -5.76
C THR A 393 0.93 3.75 -6.77
N LYS A 394 1.97 2.89 -6.76
CA LYS A 394 3.03 2.83 -7.78
C LYS A 394 3.22 1.36 -8.16
N LEU A 395 2.50 0.93 -9.19
CA LEU A 395 2.55 -0.45 -9.68
C LEU A 395 2.60 -0.48 -11.20
N TRP A 396 3.24 -1.53 -11.72
CA TRP A 396 3.27 -1.83 -13.14
C TRP A 396 2.83 -3.28 -13.36
N VAL A 397 2.02 -3.53 -14.37
CA VAL A 397 1.71 -4.87 -14.88
C VAL A 397 2.05 -4.90 -16.37
N VAL A 398 3.00 -5.75 -16.76
CA VAL A 398 3.45 -5.89 -18.15
C VAL A 398 3.06 -7.27 -18.66
N ASP A 399 2.35 -7.30 -19.79
CA ASP A 399 1.90 -8.51 -20.50
C ASP A 399 1.16 -9.54 -19.64
N ARG A 400 0.56 -9.12 -18.52
CA ARG A 400 -0.01 -10.03 -17.50
C ARG A 400 0.99 -11.08 -16.99
N LYS A 401 2.28 -10.75 -17.06
CA LYS A 401 3.37 -11.70 -16.86
C LYS A 401 4.45 -11.15 -15.94
N HIS A 402 4.73 -9.85 -16.01
CA HIS A 402 5.74 -9.20 -15.18
C HIS A 402 5.09 -8.09 -14.35
N ILE A 403 5.64 -7.81 -13.15
CA ILE A 403 5.15 -6.71 -12.31
C ILE A 403 6.28 -5.92 -11.66
N PHE A 404 5.99 -4.66 -11.33
CA PHE A 404 6.74 -3.85 -10.37
C PHE A 404 5.80 -3.34 -9.28
N VAL A 405 6.26 -3.36 -8.03
CA VAL A 405 5.62 -2.69 -6.88
C VAL A 405 6.74 -2.07 -6.03
N GLY A 406 6.58 -0.81 -5.63
CA GLY A 406 7.57 -0.13 -4.81
C GLY A 406 7.21 1.29 -4.45
N SER A 407 8.17 2.02 -3.89
CA SER A 407 7.95 3.39 -3.40
C SER A 407 8.10 4.47 -4.48
N ALA A 408 8.83 4.19 -5.56
CA ALA A 408 9.17 5.15 -6.61
C ALA A 408 7.95 5.70 -7.34
N ASN A 409 7.78 7.03 -7.28
CA ASN A 409 6.82 7.74 -8.13
C ASN A 409 7.28 7.70 -9.60
N MET A 410 6.36 7.94 -10.54
CA MET A 410 6.68 8.14 -11.95
C MET A 410 7.29 9.54 -12.13
N ASP A 411 8.43 9.74 -11.48
CA ASP A 411 9.13 11.00 -11.29
C ASP A 411 10.61 10.77 -11.61
N TRP A 412 11.22 11.66 -12.38
CA TRP A 412 12.65 11.56 -12.67
C TRP A 412 13.51 11.60 -11.40
N ARG A 413 13.09 12.35 -10.38
CA ARG A 413 13.75 12.41 -9.06
C ARG A 413 13.75 11.06 -8.36
N SER A 414 12.66 10.29 -8.49
CA SER A 414 12.58 8.92 -7.93
C SER A 414 13.58 7.94 -8.56
N LEU A 415 14.17 8.26 -9.72
CA LEU A 415 15.15 7.40 -10.38
C LEU A 415 16.60 7.75 -10.03
N THR A 416 16.87 9.01 -9.66
CA THR A 416 18.25 9.50 -9.52
C THR A 416 18.55 10.31 -8.25
N GLN A 417 17.53 10.87 -7.60
CA GLN A 417 17.69 11.85 -6.51
C GLN A 417 16.98 11.49 -5.21
N VAL A 418 16.12 10.48 -5.23
CA VAL A 418 15.40 9.98 -4.07
C VAL A 418 15.84 8.54 -3.79
N LYS A 419 16.06 8.21 -2.52
CA LYS A 419 16.31 6.84 -2.10
C LYS A 419 14.98 6.09 -2.11
N GLU A 420 14.83 5.17 -3.05
CA GLU A 420 13.62 4.38 -3.27
C GLU A 420 13.94 2.88 -3.21
N LEU A 421 12.91 2.07 -3.00
CA LEU A 421 13.00 0.61 -3.01
C LEU A 421 11.73 -0.01 -3.61
N GLY A 422 11.90 -1.13 -4.31
CA GLY A 422 10.79 -1.90 -4.86
C GLY A 422 11.19 -3.33 -5.17
N ALA A 423 10.25 -4.08 -5.71
CA ALA A 423 10.48 -5.42 -6.22
C ALA A 423 9.91 -5.56 -7.64
N VAL A 424 10.67 -6.25 -8.49
CA VAL A 424 10.21 -6.69 -9.82
C VAL A 424 10.08 -8.20 -9.82
N LEU A 425 8.96 -8.69 -10.37
CA LEU A 425 8.78 -10.12 -10.62
C LEU A 425 8.63 -10.36 -12.10
N TYR A 426 9.52 -11.19 -12.65
CA TYR A 426 9.48 -11.63 -14.03
C TYR A 426 8.89 -13.03 -14.15
N ASN A 427 8.20 -13.30 -15.26
CA ASN A 427 7.58 -14.59 -15.57
C ASN A 427 6.56 -15.05 -14.51
N CYS A 428 5.97 -14.12 -13.77
CA CYS A 428 5.13 -14.38 -12.61
C CYS A 428 3.64 -14.13 -12.92
N SER A 429 3.12 -14.84 -13.92
CA SER A 429 1.77 -14.60 -14.45
C SER A 429 0.65 -14.76 -13.41
N CYS A 430 0.79 -15.64 -12.40
CA CYS A 430 -0.21 -15.78 -11.34
C CYS A 430 -0.40 -14.49 -10.56
N LEU A 431 0.72 -13.90 -10.11
CA LEU A 431 0.73 -12.67 -9.34
C LEU A 431 0.42 -11.45 -10.23
N ALA A 432 0.90 -11.44 -11.47
CA ALA A 432 0.63 -10.35 -12.42
C ALA A 432 -0.85 -10.24 -12.80
N ARG A 433 -1.54 -11.37 -12.98
CA ARG A 433 -3.00 -11.40 -13.16
C ARG A 433 -3.74 -10.95 -11.91
N ASP A 434 -3.20 -11.20 -10.73
CA ASP A 434 -3.80 -10.74 -9.48
C ASP A 434 -3.62 -9.23 -9.26
N LEU A 435 -2.42 -8.70 -9.53
CA LEU A 435 -2.14 -7.26 -9.51
C LEU A 435 -2.98 -6.50 -10.53
N HIS A 436 -3.20 -7.10 -11.71
CA HIS A 436 -4.11 -6.53 -12.71
C HIS A 436 -5.52 -6.30 -12.15
N ARG A 437 -6.04 -7.14 -11.24
CA ARG A 437 -7.38 -6.91 -10.67
C ARG A 437 -7.44 -5.63 -9.86
N ILE A 438 -6.36 -5.31 -9.14
CA ILE A 438 -6.22 -4.03 -8.43
C ILE A 438 -6.19 -2.88 -9.44
N PHE A 439 -5.40 -2.99 -10.51
CA PHE A 439 -5.39 -1.99 -11.59
C PHE A 439 -6.76 -1.81 -12.26
N ALA A 440 -7.49 -2.91 -12.52
CA ALA A 440 -8.81 -2.89 -13.14
C ALA A 440 -9.85 -2.15 -12.28
N ILE A 441 -9.74 -2.26 -10.94
CA ILE A 441 -10.55 -1.47 -10.01
C ILE A 441 -10.31 0.04 -10.23
N TYR A 442 -9.04 0.47 -10.29
CA TYR A 442 -8.73 1.89 -10.55
C TYR A 442 -9.25 2.35 -11.92
N ARG A 443 -9.15 1.51 -12.94
CA ARG A 443 -9.70 1.78 -14.28
C ARG A 443 -11.21 1.95 -14.29
N ILE A 444 -11.94 1.17 -13.48
CA ILE A 444 -13.39 1.31 -13.32
C ILE A 444 -13.72 2.64 -12.63
N LEU A 445 -12.97 2.98 -11.58
CA LEU A 445 -13.16 4.19 -10.79
C LEU A 445 -12.74 5.48 -11.52
N GLY A 446 -11.88 5.38 -12.53
CA GLY A 446 -11.53 6.49 -13.42
C GLY A 446 -12.53 6.75 -14.55
N LYS A 447 -13.75 6.19 -14.48
CA LYS A 447 -14.85 6.51 -15.40
C LYS A 447 -15.71 7.63 -14.84
N ASP A 448 -16.30 8.43 -15.73
CA ASP A 448 -17.21 9.50 -15.33
C ASP A 448 -18.40 8.96 -14.53
N GLY A 449 -18.68 9.58 -13.39
CA GLY A 449 -19.76 9.17 -12.48
C GLY A 449 -19.54 7.82 -11.78
N ALA A 450 -18.32 7.27 -11.81
CA ALA A 450 -18.01 6.05 -11.08
C ALA A 450 -18.20 6.23 -9.57
N SER A 451 -18.66 5.18 -8.91
CA SER A 451 -18.77 5.09 -7.46
C SER A 451 -18.23 3.74 -7.00
N ILE A 452 -17.82 3.67 -5.73
CA ILE A 452 -17.39 2.41 -5.13
C ILE A 452 -18.65 1.55 -4.90
N PRO A 453 -18.76 0.36 -5.48
CA PRO A 453 -19.92 -0.50 -5.27
C PRO A 453 -19.89 -1.07 -3.84
N PRO A 454 -21.04 -1.45 -3.27
CA PRO A 454 -21.08 -2.14 -1.98
C PRO A 454 -20.35 -3.49 -2.01
N LYS A 455 -20.26 -4.12 -3.19
CA LYS A 455 -19.49 -5.34 -3.43
C LYS A 455 -18.86 -5.29 -4.81
N TRP A 456 -17.57 -5.58 -4.88
CA TRP A 456 -16.86 -5.69 -6.15
C TRP A 456 -17.31 -6.91 -6.96
N PRO A 457 -17.37 -6.82 -8.30
CA PRO A 457 -17.63 -7.94 -9.20
C PRO A 457 -16.75 -9.16 -8.93
N ALA A 458 -17.30 -10.37 -9.10
CA ALA A 458 -16.63 -11.62 -8.77
C ALA A 458 -15.38 -11.91 -9.63
N ASP A 459 -15.30 -11.38 -10.84
CA ASP A 459 -14.13 -11.47 -11.72
C ASP A 459 -12.94 -10.64 -11.21
N LEU A 460 -13.20 -9.65 -10.36
CA LEU A 460 -12.20 -8.84 -9.66
C LEU A 460 -11.82 -9.40 -8.28
N ALA A 461 -12.41 -10.52 -7.85
CA ALA A 461 -12.01 -11.19 -6.60
C ALA A 461 -10.52 -11.57 -6.62
N ALA A 462 -9.85 -11.37 -5.49
CA ALA A 462 -8.43 -11.63 -5.36
C ALA A 462 -8.10 -13.11 -5.58
N LYS A 463 -6.94 -13.36 -6.17
CA LYS A 463 -6.31 -14.69 -6.31
C LYS A 463 -5.30 -14.98 -5.21
N SER A 464 -4.91 -13.97 -4.44
CA SER A 464 -4.00 -14.10 -3.31
C SER A 464 -4.48 -13.25 -2.14
N GLY A 465 -4.19 -13.72 -0.93
CA GLY A 465 -4.42 -12.98 0.31
C GLY A 465 -3.79 -13.73 1.49
N LEU A 466 -3.80 -13.12 2.67
CA LEU A 466 -3.22 -13.68 3.90
C LEU A 466 -3.71 -15.11 4.20
N THR A 467 -5.00 -15.40 3.98
CA THR A 467 -5.58 -16.73 4.24
C THR A 467 -5.27 -17.75 3.15
N HIS A 468 -5.00 -17.29 1.93
CA HIS A 468 -4.73 -18.13 0.76
C HIS A 468 -3.60 -17.49 -0.08
N PRO A 469 -2.35 -17.54 0.41
CA PRO A 469 -1.21 -17.00 -0.33
C PRO A 469 -0.89 -17.88 -1.54
N LEU A 470 -0.32 -17.27 -2.58
CA LEU A 470 0.21 -18.00 -3.73
C LEU A 470 1.52 -18.68 -3.32
N LYS A 471 1.59 -20.00 -3.51
CA LYS A 471 2.82 -20.78 -3.35
C LYS A 471 3.57 -20.80 -4.68
N LEU A 472 4.72 -20.15 -4.73
CA LEU A 472 5.49 -19.93 -5.95
C LEU A 472 6.97 -20.28 -5.72
N GLN A 473 7.68 -20.63 -6.79
CA GLN A 473 9.14 -20.73 -6.80
C GLN A 473 9.70 -19.35 -7.21
N LEU A 474 10.50 -18.76 -6.34
CA LEU A 474 11.11 -17.44 -6.46
C LEU A 474 12.63 -17.61 -6.58
N ASN A 475 13.19 -17.44 -7.78
CA ASN A 475 14.61 -17.73 -8.04
C ASN A 475 15.01 -19.11 -7.48
N ASP A 476 14.24 -20.14 -7.86
CA ASP A 476 14.39 -21.52 -7.41
C ASP A 476 14.15 -21.78 -5.91
N THR A 477 13.76 -20.76 -5.15
CA THR A 477 13.42 -20.85 -3.72
C THR A 477 11.91 -20.82 -3.52
N GLY A 478 11.35 -21.78 -2.77
CA GLY A 478 9.93 -21.74 -2.43
C GLY A 478 9.55 -20.51 -1.59
N GLY A 479 8.38 -19.95 -1.85
CA GLY A 479 7.84 -18.82 -1.09
C GLY A 479 6.32 -18.71 -1.19
N GLN A 480 5.74 -18.06 -0.19
CA GLN A 480 4.33 -17.72 -0.13
C GLN A 480 4.18 -16.21 -0.36
N LEU A 481 3.38 -15.81 -1.35
CA LEU A 481 3.22 -14.41 -1.74
C LEU A 481 1.76 -14.02 -1.83
N TYR A 482 1.46 -12.79 -1.45
CA TYR A 482 0.18 -12.17 -1.78
C TYR A 482 0.30 -10.66 -1.91
N LEU A 483 -0.71 -10.08 -2.55
CA LEU A 483 -0.85 -8.63 -2.65
C LEU A 483 -1.90 -8.14 -1.66
N SER A 484 -1.63 -7.01 -1.04
CA SER A 484 -2.58 -6.24 -0.24
C SER A 484 -3.00 -4.96 -0.96
N SER A 485 -4.12 -4.38 -0.57
CA SER A 485 -4.54 -3.07 -1.08
C SER A 485 -5.15 -2.18 -0.01
N SER A 486 -5.12 -0.88 -0.22
CA SER A 486 -5.87 0.09 0.58
C SER A 486 -6.72 1.01 -0.30
N PRO A 487 -7.69 1.74 0.31
CA PRO A 487 -8.33 1.41 1.57
C PRO A 487 -9.21 0.15 1.49
N PRO A 488 -9.77 -0.34 2.62
CA PRO A 488 -10.69 -1.47 2.65
C PRO A 488 -11.83 -1.39 1.62
N ALA A 489 -12.29 -0.18 1.28
CA ALA A 489 -13.33 0.03 0.27
C ALA A 489 -12.93 -0.44 -1.15
N LEU A 490 -11.63 -0.52 -1.48
CA LEU A 490 -11.13 -1.05 -2.75
C LEU A 490 -10.63 -2.50 -2.64
N CYS A 491 -10.72 -3.11 -1.46
CA CYS A 491 -10.41 -4.53 -1.31
C CYS A 491 -11.56 -5.36 -1.87
N SER A 492 -11.33 -6.01 -3.01
CA SER A 492 -12.27 -7.00 -3.55
C SER A 492 -12.31 -8.25 -2.66
N SER A 493 -13.29 -9.13 -2.91
CA SER A 493 -13.45 -10.36 -2.12
C SER A 493 -12.14 -11.16 -2.08
N GLY A 494 -11.71 -11.55 -0.88
CA GLY A 494 -10.47 -12.29 -0.63
C GLY A 494 -9.19 -11.44 -0.53
N ARG A 495 -9.23 -10.15 -0.93
CA ARG A 495 -8.07 -9.26 -0.85
C ARG A 495 -7.80 -8.87 0.59
N THR A 496 -6.56 -9.05 1.04
CA THR A 496 -6.09 -8.53 2.34
C THR A 496 -5.88 -7.02 2.25
N SER A 497 -6.28 -6.28 3.29
CA SER A 497 -5.99 -4.84 3.36
C SER A 497 -4.52 -4.58 3.71
N ASP A 498 -3.94 -3.46 3.27
CA ASP A 498 -2.54 -3.11 3.61
C ASP A 498 -2.31 -3.07 5.11
N LEU A 499 -3.25 -2.49 5.87
CA LEU A 499 -3.18 -2.45 7.33
C LEU A 499 -3.18 -3.85 7.93
N THR A 500 -4.07 -4.74 7.46
CA THR A 500 -4.10 -6.13 7.92
C THR A 500 -2.78 -6.84 7.62
N ALA A 501 -2.19 -6.62 6.44
CA ALA A 501 -0.92 -7.23 6.05
C ALA A 501 0.25 -6.75 6.92
N ILE A 502 0.31 -5.46 7.24
CA ILE A 502 1.33 -4.91 8.15
C ILE A 502 1.16 -5.49 9.55
N LEU A 503 -0.05 -5.44 10.11
CA LEU A 503 -0.32 -5.95 11.46
C LEU A 503 -0.03 -7.45 11.57
N SER A 504 -0.46 -8.26 10.60
CA SER A 504 -0.17 -9.70 10.61
C SER A 504 1.31 -10.00 10.47
N THR A 505 2.07 -9.15 9.77
CA THR A 505 3.53 -9.31 9.64
C THR A 505 4.24 -8.98 10.94
N ILE A 506 3.83 -7.92 11.66
CA ILE A 506 4.34 -7.60 12.99
C ILE A 506 4.00 -8.72 13.98
N GLU A 507 2.77 -9.24 13.92
CA GLU A 507 2.32 -10.30 14.80
C GLU A 507 3.05 -11.63 14.56
N ASP A 508 3.34 -11.99 13.31
CA ASP A 508 4.07 -13.23 12.95
C ASP A 508 5.57 -13.19 13.31
N ALA A 509 6.16 -12.01 13.50
CA ALA A 509 7.59 -11.88 13.81
C ALA A 509 7.97 -12.56 15.13
N GLU A 510 9.08 -13.29 15.16
CA GLU A 510 9.55 -14.01 16.35
C GLU A 510 10.85 -13.42 16.93
N ASP A 511 11.70 -12.80 16.11
CA ASP A 511 12.99 -12.25 16.55
C ASP A 511 13.08 -10.73 16.35
N PHE A 512 12.75 -10.24 15.16
CA PHE A 512 12.86 -8.81 14.87
C PHE A 512 11.79 -8.27 13.92
N VAL A 513 11.56 -6.96 14.02
CA VAL A 513 10.75 -6.15 13.11
C VAL A 513 11.55 -4.90 12.74
N TYR A 514 12.00 -4.83 11.50
CA TYR A 514 12.77 -3.69 10.97
C TYR A 514 11.93 -2.94 9.94
N ILE A 515 11.75 -1.64 10.15
CA ILE A 515 10.84 -0.79 9.37
C ILE A 515 11.62 0.40 8.82
N ALA A 516 11.55 0.59 7.50
CA ALA A 516 12.06 1.79 6.84
C ALA A 516 10.94 2.50 6.08
N VAL A 517 10.52 3.65 6.59
CA VAL A 517 9.41 4.44 6.06
C VAL A 517 9.76 5.92 6.03
N MET A 518 9.21 6.66 5.07
CA MET A 518 9.38 8.12 5.03
C MET A 518 8.76 8.77 6.26
N ASP A 519 7.47 8.53 6.49
CA ASP A 519 6.71 9.08 7.62
C ASP A 519 6.05 7.97 8.44
N TYR A 520 6.13 8.11 9.76
CA TYR A 520 5.42 7.31 10.75
C TYR A 520 4.65 8.22 11.71
N GLU A 521 3.33 8.27 11.57
CA GLU A 521 2.47 9.12 12.38
C GLU A 521 1.24 8.33 12.84
N PRO A 522 1.17 7.84 14.10
CA PRO A 522 0.01 7.10 14.64
C PRO A 522 -1.17 8.03 14.94
N GLN A 523 -1.60 8.75 13.91
CA GLN A 523 -2.73 9.67 13.90
C GLN A 523 -3.33 9.73 12.49
N CYS A 524 -4.52 10.34 12.37
CA CYS A 524 -4.98 10.81 11.08
C CYS A 524 -4.38 12.17 10.76
N THR A 525 -3.43 12.20 9.83
CA THR A 525 -2.66 13.40 9.48
C THR A 525 -3.50 14.40 8.69
N PHE A 526 -4.39 13.90 7.82
CA PHE A 526 -5.25 14.74 6.96
C PHE A 526 -6.72 14.84 7.41
N CYS A 527 -7.06 14.31 8.59
CA CYS A 527 -8.40 14.51 9.16
C CYS A 527 -8.54 15.89 9.81
N LYS A 528 -9.79 16.40 9.84
CA LYS A 528 -10.17 17.59 10.61
C LYS A 528 -11.37 17.24 11.51
N PRO A 529 -11.23 17.31 12.85
CA PRO A 529 -9.97 17.52 13.58
C PRO A 529 -9.00 16.34 13.40
N LYS A 530 -7.69 16.60 13.63
CA LYS A 530 -6.71 15.51 13.76
C LYS A 530 -7.11 14.62 14.93
N ARG A 531 -6.86 13.31 14.81
CA ARG A 531 -7.16 12.34 15.86
C ARG A 531 -6.06 11.31 15.99
N PHE A 532 -5.82 10.88 17.22
CA PHE A 532 -4.90 9.79 17.50
C PHE A 532 -5.43 8.47 16.92
N TRP A 533 -4.52 7.64 16.42
CA TRP A 533 -4.84 6.35 15.82
C TRP A 533 -3.69 5.38 16.11
N PRO A 534 -3.80 4.58 17.18
CA PRO A 534 -2.67 3.82 17.73
C PRO A 534 -2.43 2.48 17.04
N VAL A 535 -3.18 2.10 16.00
CA VAL A 535 -3.30 0.68 15.61
C VAL A 535 -1.95 0.01 15.28
N ILE A 536 -1.06 0.68 14.53
CA ILE A 536 0.30 0.15 14.29
C ILE A 536 1.19 0.37 15.52
N ASP A 537 1.03 1.47 16.23
CA ASP A 537 1.80 1.81 17.43
C ASP A 537 1.64 0.76 18.53
N ASP A 538 0.39 0.36 18.82
CA ASP A 538 0.04 -0.70 19.76
C ASP A 538 0.68 -2.02 19.34
N ALA A 539 0.64 -2.38 18.05
CA ALA A 539 1.26 -3.61 17.55
C ALA A 539 2.78 -3.62 17.76
N LEU A 540 3.46 -2.50 17.53
CA LEU A 540 4.91 -2.37 17.78
C LEU A 540 5.23 -2.43 19.27
N ARG A 541 4.43 -1.77 20.12
CA ARG A 541 4.59 -1.82 21.57
C ARG A 541 4.38 -3.24 22.11
N THR A 542 3.33 -3.94 21.67
CA THR A 542 3.08 -5.33 22.06
C THR A 542 4.21 -6.26 21.59
N ALA A 543 4.66 -6.14 20.34
CA ALA A 543 5.79 -6.94 19.84
C ALA A 543 7.06 -6.74 20.70
N ALA A 544 7.42 -5.50 21.01
CA ALA A 544 8.63 -5.22 21.77
C ALA A 544 8.47 -5.51 23.27
N CYS A 545 7.44 -4.98 23.93
CA CYS A 545 7.33 -5.01 25.38
C CYS A 545 6.82 -6.35 25.92
N GLU A 546 5.89 -6.99 25.22
CA GLU A 546 5.29 -8.25 25.68
C GLU A 546 6.04 -9.45 25.12
N ARG A 547 6.40 -9.43 23.83
CA ARG A 547 7.05 -10.56 23.15
C ARG A 547 8.57 -10.44 23.04
N ARG A 548 9.16 -9.31 23.44
CA ARG A 548 10.61 -9.04 23.39
C ARG A 548 11.22 -9.15 21.99
N VAL A 549 10.40 -8.97 20.95
CA VAL A 549 10.83 -8.88 19.55
C VAL A 549 11.56 -7.55 19.34
N LYS A 550 12.75 -7.58 18.72
CA LYS A 550 13.56 -6.38 18.48
C LYS A 550 12.92 -5.50 17.39
N VAL A 551 12.49 -4.30 17.76
CA VAL A 551 11.89 -3.34 16.83
C VAL A 551 12.90 -2.25 16.48
N ARG A 552 13.15 -2.04 15.18
CA ARG A 552 13.97 -0.93 14.68
C ARG A 552 13.21 -0.11 13.67
N LEU A 553 13.10 1.20 13.91
CA LEU A 553 12.48 2.15 12.99
C LEU A 553 13.55 3.07 12.40
N LEU A 554 13.71 3.02 11.09
CA LEU A 554 14.55 3.92 10.31
C LEU A 554 13.65 4.90 9.55
N ILE A 555 13.61 6.15 10.03
CA ILE A 555 12.65 7.16 9.56
C ILE A 555 13.35 8.25 8.77
N SER A 556 12.75 8.70 7.67
CA SER A 556 13.34 9.76 6.86
C SER A 556 13.39 11.11 7.58
N CYS A 557 14.50 11.81 7.41
CA CYS A 557 14.76 13.13 7.96
C CYS A 557 15.15 14.10 6.86
N TRP A 558 14.26 15.04 6.59
CA TRP A 558 14.33 16.00 5.49
C TRP A 558 13.48 17.23 5.81
N LYS A 559 13.63 18.29 4.99
CA LYS A 559 12.96 19.59 5.17
C LYS A 559 11.44 19.51 5.33
N HIS A 560 10.82 18.47 4.77
CA HIS A 560 9.38 18.27 4.78
C HIS A 560 8.90 17.30 5.88
N SER A 561 9.79 16.78 6.74
CA SER A 561 9.40 15.95 7.88
C SER A 561 8.43 16.69 8.80
N HIS A 562 7.31 16.06 9.13
CA HIS A 562 6.31 16.64 10.03
C HIS A 562 6.83 16.67 11.48
N PRO A 563 6.85 17.83 12.17
CA PRO A 563 7.37 17.89 13.54
C PRO A 563 6.67 16.97 14.55
N ALA A 564 5.36 16.72 14.36
CA ALA A 564 4.58 15.85 15.24
C ALA A 564 5.04 14.38 15.20
N MET A 565 5.58 13.91 14.07
CA MET A 565 6.13 12.57 13.93
C MET A 565 7.19 12.28 15.00
N PHE A 566 8.12 13.23 15.22
CA PHE A 566 9.22 13.04 16.17
C PHE A 566 8.74 12.86 17.61
N VAL A 567 7.63 13.49 17.98
CA VAL A 567 7.01 13.31 19.31
C VAL A 567 6.52 11.87 19.50
N PHE A 568 5.86 11.30 18.47
CA PHE A 568 5.41 9.91 18.53
C PHE A 568 6.58 8.93 18.53
N LEU A 569 7.62 9.19 17.73
CA LEU A 569 8.85 8.39 17.73
C LEU A 569 9.57 8.42 19.08
N ASP A 570 9.62 9.59 19.73
CA ASP A 570 10.16 9.68 21.09
C ASP A 570 9.32 8.86 22.08
N SER A 571 7.99 8.85 21.93
CA SER A 571 7.10 8.04 22.78
C SER A 571 7.33 6.53 22.66
N LEU A 572 7.86 6.06 21.52
CA LEU A 572 8.29 4.67 21.34
C LEU A 572 9.69 4.46 21.92
N ARG A 573 10.63 5.37 21.61
CA ARG A 573 12.01 5.32 22.10
C ARG A 573 12.09 5.27 23.62
N VAL A 574 11.25 6.02 24.33
CA VAL A 574 11.32 6.06 25.81
C VAL A 574 11.00 4.71 26.46
N LEU A 575 10.32 3.80 25.76
CA LEU A 575 10.03 2.45 26.28
C LEU A 575 11.28 1.58 26.40
N SER A 576 12.39 1.94 25.75
CA SER A 576 13.66 1.20 25.86
C SER A 576 14.40 1.46 27.17
N TYR A 577 14.01 2.49 27.92
CA TYR A 577 14.65 2.85 29.19
C TYR A 577 14.10 2.04 30.36
N GLU A 578 14.82 2.12 31.49
CA GLU A 578 14.35 1.59 32.76
C GLU A 578 13.01 2.22 33.18
N PRO A 579 12.08 1.45 33.76
CA PRO A 579 12.18 0.03 34.11
C PRO A 579 11.73 -0.95 33.00
N LEU A 580 11.24 -0.45 31.85
CA LEU A 580 10.52 -1.27 30.86
C LEU A 580 11.43 -2.14 29.97
N HIS A 581 12.57 -1.58 29.54
CA HIS A 581 13.55 -2.26 28.68
C HIS A 581 12.95 -2.88 27.41
N CYS A 582 11.95 -2.26 26.80
CA CYS A 582 11.40 -2.76 25.54
C CYS A 582 12.45 -2.57 24.43
N PRO A 583 12.80 -3.59 23.63
CA PRO A 583 13.85 -3.53 22.63
C PRO A 583 13.39 -2.74 21.38
N ILE A 584 13.15 -1.44 21.55
CA ILE A 584 12.77 -0.49 20.50
C ILE A 584 13.91 0.48 20.26
N GLU A 585 14.39 0.55 19.02
CA GLU A 585 15.37 1.54 18.59
C GLU A 585 14.78 2.39 17.45
N VAL A 586 15.02 3.70 17.51
CA VAL A 586 14.61 4.63 16.44
C VAL A 586 15.82 5.44 16.00
N LYS A 587 16.06 5.45 14.69
CA LYS A 587 17.08 6.29 14.07
C LYS A 587 16.49 7.05 12.87
N LEU A 588 17.15 8.16 12.53
CA LEU A 588 16.76 9.02 11.42
C LEU A 588 17.74 8.85 10.26
N PHE A 589 17.23 8.69 9.04
CA PHE A 589 18.03 8.59 7.83
C PHE A 589 18.01 9.91 7.06
N VAL A 590 19.18 10.44 6.74
CA VAL A 590 19.36 11.70 6.02
C VAL A 590 20.00 11.42 4.67
N VAL A 591 19.35 11.81 3.58
CA VAL A 591 20.02 11.84 2.27
C VAL A 591 20.69 13.20 2.13
N PRO A 592 22.03 13.27 1.96
CA PRO A 592 22.70 14.55 1.84
C PRO A 592 22.26 15.30 0.59
N SER A 593 21.97 16.59 0.74
CA SER A 593 21.66 17.53 -0.35
C SER A 593 22.82 18.50 -0.64
N GLU A 594 23.94 18.38 0.08
CA GLU A 594 25.06 19.32 0.04
C GLU A 594 25.78 19.26 -1.32
N GLY A 595 25.82 20.40 -2.02
CA GLY A 595 26.54 20.56 -3.29
C GLY A 595 25.65 20.86 -4.51
N GLU A 596 24.33 20.68 -4.43
CA GLU A 596 23.43 21.00 -5.53
C GLU A 596 22.98 22.47 -5.53
N GLN A 597 23.16 23.16 -6.66
CA GLN A 597 22.71 24.54 -6.87
C GLN A 597 22.17 24.72 -8.31
N PRO A 598 20.90 25.10 -8.50
CA PRO A 598 19.86 25.28 -7.47
C PRO A 598 19.41 23.94 -6.84
N PRO A 599 18.88 23.93 -5.60
CA PRO A 599 18.38 22.71 -4.98
C PRO A 599 17.21 22.11 -5.76
N ILE A 600 17.24 20.80 -6.00
CA ILE A 600 16.14 20.09 -6.65
C ILE A 600 14.97 19.96 -5.65
N PRO A 601 13.77 20.48 -5.95
CA PRO A 601 12.62 20.38 -5.05
C PRO A 601 12.18 18.93 -4.84
N TYR A 602 11.83 18.58 -3.60
CA TYR A 602 11.35 17.26 -3.22
C TYR A 602 12.29 16.09 -3.55
N ALA A 603 13.59 16.37 -3.66
CA ALA A 603 14.67 15.39 -3.76
C ALA A 603 15.31 15.10 -2.40
N HIS A 604 16.35 14.27 -2.37
CA HIS A 604 17.20 14.00 -1.19
C HIS A 604 16.39 13.55 0.02
N VAL A 605 15.61 12.51 -0.18
CA VAL A 605 14.78 11.91 0.86
C VAL A 605 14.86 10.40 0.79
N ASN A 606 14.81 9.74 1.96
CA ASN A 606 14.54 8.32 2.04
C ASN A 606 13.03 8.09 1.91
N HIS A 607 12.60 7.70 0.72
CA HIS A 607 11.19 7.53 0.39
C HIS A 607 10.75 6.06 0.46
N ASN A 608 11.50 5.18 1.12
CA ASN A 608 11.13 3.78 1.32
C ASN A 608 9.77 3.61 2.05
N LYS A 609 9.11 2.46 1.82
CA LYS A 609 7.95 1.98 2.59
C LYS A 609 7.99 0.44 2.71
N TYR A 610 8.95 -0.07 3.47
CA TYR A 610 9.08 -1.51 3.67
C TYR A 610 9.23 -1.89 5.14
N MET A 611 8.93 -3.15 5.41
CA MET A 611 9.18 -3.81 6.67
C MET A 611 9.75 -5.20 6.40
N VAL A 612 10.71 -5.63 7.22
CA VAL A 612 11.29 -6.96 7.17
C VAL A 612 11.35 -7.54 8.57
N THR A 613 10.94 -8.80 8.70
CA THR A 613 11.03 -9.59 9.92
C THR A 613 11.93 -10.79 9.67
N ASP A 614 12.17 -11.62 10.68
CA ASP A 614 12.88 -12.89 10.54
C ASP A 614 12.21 -13.87 9.55
N ARG A 615 10.95 -13.59 9.16
CA ARG A 615 10.08 -14.50 8.39
C ARG A 615 9.53 -13.88 7.10
N ILE A 616 9.15 -12.61 7.16
CA ILE A 616 8.35 -11.96 6.12
C ILE A 616 8.99 -10.66 5.67
N ALA A 617 8.95 -10.41 4.36
CA ALA A 617 9.21 -9.11 3.76
C ALA A 617 7.90 -8.47 3.27
N TYR A 618 7.67 -7.21 3.65
CA TYR A 618 6.58 -6.36 3.18
C TYR A 618 7.18 -5.17 2.42
N ILE A 619 6.75 -4.95 1.17
CA ILE A 619 7.12 -3.79 0.35
C ILE A 619 5.83 -3.12 -0.10
N GLY A 620 5.64 -1.84 0.22
CA GLY A 620 4.41 -1.12 -0.09
C GLY A 620 4.63 0.24 -0.73
N THR A 621 3.51 0.94 -0.96
CA THR A 621 3.48 2.28 -1.55
C THR A 621 3.17 3.41 -0.56
N SER A 622 2.71 3.06 0.65
CA SER A 622 2.00 3.96 1.56
C SER A 622 2.84 4.32 2.78
N ASN A 623 2.86 5.61 3.14
CA ASN A 623 3.41 6.05 4.44
C ASN A 623 2.52 5.56 5.59
N TRP A 624 3.04 5.60 6.81
CA TRP A 624 2.39 4.95 7.95
C TRP A 624 1.63 5.96 8.81
N SER A 625 0.44 6.34 8.34
CA SER A 625 -0.58 7.07 9.10
C SER A 625 -1.98 6.56 8.75
N GLU A 626 -3.00 6.91 9.54
CA GLU A 626 -4.33 6.32 9.38
C GLU A 626 -4.94 6.52 7.98
N ASP A 627 -4.83 7.73 7.46
CA ASP A 627 -5.42 8.13 6.17
C ASP A 627 -4.84 7.35 4.98
N TYR A 628 -3.57 6.91 5.05
CA TYR A 628 -2.96 6.03 4.06
C TYR A 628 -3.59 4.63 3.99
N PHE A 629 -4.17 4.17 5.09
CA PHE A 629 -4.82 2.85 5.17
C PHE A 629 -6.34 2.91 5.04
N THR A 630 -6.95 4.06 5.34
CA THR A 630 -8.41 4.20 5.44
C THR A 630 -9.04 4.99 4.29
N ARG A 631 -8.26 5.82 3.58
CA ARG A 631 -8.79 6.68 2.50
C ARG A 631 -7.95 6.65 1.24
N THR A 632 -6.63 6.61 1.36
CA THR A 632 -5.71 6.67 0.22
C THR A 632 -5.47 5.29 -0.39
N ALA A 633 -5.50 5.20 -1.72
CA ALA A 633 -5.30 3.95 -2.42
C ALA A 633 -3.82 3.58 -2.55
N GLY A 634 -3.46 2.42 -2.01
CA GLY A 634 -2.13 1.84 -2.01
C GLY A 634 -2.15 0.35 -2.33
N VAL A 635 -0.94 -0.20 -2.51
CA VAL A 635 -0.72 -1.63 -2.70
C VAL A 635 0.50 -2.06 -1.88
N GLY A 636 0.45 -3.29 -1.37
CA GLY A 636 1.57 -3.97 -0.73
C GLY A 636 1.86 -5.32 -1.38
N LEU A 637 3.12 -5.71 -1.37
CA LEU A 637 3.61 -7.03 -1.70
C LEU A 637 4.13 -7.68 -0.41
N VAL A 638 3.59 -8.86 -0.07
CA VAL A 638 4.04 -9.67 1.05
C VAL A 638 4.72 -10.92 0.52
N VAL A 639 5.93 -11.19 1.02
CA VAL A 639 6.74 -12.35 0.65
C VAL A 639 7.19 -13.06 1.92
N ASN A 640 6.65 -14.25 2.14
CA ASN A 640 7.07 -15.14 3.22
C ASN A 640 7.97 -16.24 2.63
N GLN A 641 9.21 -16.32 3.13
CA GLN A 641 10.19 -17.33 2.74
C GLN A 641 10.77 -18.04 3.98
N SER A 642 9.98 -18.16 5.06
CA SER A 642 10.41 -18.84 6.29
C SER A 642 10.72 -20.32 6.09
N GLU A 643 10.04 -20.96 5.15
CA GLU A 643 10.23 -22.38 4.80
C GLU A 643 11.33 -22.62 3.76
N ALA A 644 11.97 -21.56 3.25
CA ALA A 644 13.07 -21.68 2.31
C ALA A 644 14.23 -22.42 2.99
N SER A 645 14.52 -23.63 2.52
CA SER A 645 15.50 -24.52 3.16
C SER A 645 16.89 -23.90 3.16
N ALA A 646 17.63 -24.08 4.26
CA ALA A 646 19.01 -23.60 4.47
C ALA A 646 20.06 -24.15 3.45
N GLY A 647 19.63 -24.96 2.47
CA GLY A 647 20.45 -25.50 1.38
C GLY A 647 20.12 -24.95 -0.01
N THR A 648 19.25 -23.95 -0.13
CA THR A 648 18.92 -23.34 -1.43
C THR A 648 20.06 -22.42 -1.90
N PRO A 649 20.53 -22.51 -3.15
CA PRO A 649 21.59 -21.63 -3.63
C PRO A 649 21.11 -20.18 -3.68
N GLY A 650 21.84 -19.27 -3.03
CA GLY A 650 21.57 -17.82 -3.07
C GLY A 650 20.76 -17.30 -1.88
N GLN A 651 20.64 -15.97 -1.81
CA GLN A 651 19.92 -15.31 -0.72
C GLN A 651 18.45 -15.07 -1.10
N THR A 652 17.55 -15.32 -0.15
CA THR A 652 16.12 -15.03 -0.33
C THR A 652 15.85 -13.52 -0.42
N LEU A 653 14.72 -13.09 -0.99
CA LEU A 653 14.36 -11.66 -1.02
C LEU A 653 14.29 -11.10 0.40
N ARG A 654 13.72 -11.87 1.34
CA ARG A 654 13.66 -11.48 2.77
C ARG A 654 15.06 -11.18 3.32
N GLN A 655 16.02 -12.08 3.10
CA GLN A 655 17.40 -11.89 3.55
C GLN A 655 18.10 -10.71 2.85
N GLN A 656 17.82 -10.48 1.56
CA GLN A 656 18.33 -9.32 0.83
C GLN A 656 17.78 -8.02 1.41
N LEU A 657 16.47 -7.95 1.71
CA LEU A 657 15.83 -6.77 2.29
C LEU A 657 16.33 -6.48 3.71
N GLU A 658 16.54 -7.52 4.52
CA GLU A 658 17.19 -7.41 5.82
C GLU A 658 18.60 -6.80 5.70
N LYS A 659 19.40 -7.28 4.75
CA LYS A 659 20.74 -6.73 4.48
C LYS A 659 20.70 -5.28 4.01
N VAL A 660 19.72 -4.89 3.19
CA VAL A 660 19.51 -3.48 2.81
C VAL A 660 19.19 -2.63 4.05
N PHE A 661 18.30 -3.11 4.92
CA PHE A 661 17.98 -2.41 6.17
C PHE A 661 19.23 -2.21 7.03
N ILE A 662 20.02 -3.26 7.25
CA ILE A 662 21.24 -3.20 8.08
C ILE A 662 22.29 -2.27 7.44
N ARG A 663 22.50 -2.37 6.12
CA ARG A 663 23.38 -1.44 5.38
C ARG A 663 22.99 0.01 5.65
N ASP A 664 21.70 0.33 5.51
CA ASP A 664 21.21 1.69 5.71
C ASP A 664 21.28 2.10 7.20
N TRP A 665 20.95 1.19 8.12
CA TRP A 665 20.93 1.40 9.58
C TRP A 665 22.30 1.70 10.19
N ASP A 666 23.35 1.06 9.66
CA ASP A 666 24.74 1.20 10.11
C ASP A 666 25.55 2.18 9.23
N SER A 667 24.90 2.81 8.23
CA SER A 667 25.54 3.77 7.35
C SER A 667 25.86 5.10 8.05
N PRO A 668 26.82 5.90 7.53
CA PRO A 668 27.11 7.25 8.02
C PRO A 668 25.96 8.25 7.80
N TYR A 669 24.92 7.86 7.06
CA TYR A 669 23.75 8.68 6.73
C TYR A 669 22.68 8.66 7.83
N VAL A 670 22.96 7.96 8.92
CA VAL A 670 22.03 7.80 10.04
C VAL A 670 22.42 8.69 11.21
N GLN A 671 21.43 9.32 11.81
CA GLN A 671 21.57 10.14 13.01
C GLN A 671 20.61 9.70 14.12
N PRO A 672 20.95 9.95 15.40
CA PRO A 672 20.04 9.68 16.51
C PRO A 672 18.79 10.55 16.45
N LEU A 673 17.67 10.04 16.97
CA LEU A 673 16.38 10.77 17.03
C LEU A 673 16.48 12.13 17.76
N SER A 674 17.40 12.28 18.71
CA SER A 674 17.64 13.54 19.42
C SER A 674 18.09 14.70 18.49
N LYS A 675 18.55 14.39 17.28
CA LYS A 675 18.91 15.37 16.24
C LYS A 675 17.79 15.71 15.26
N HIS A 676 16.54 15.33 15.54
CA HIS A 676 15.42 15.59 14.63
C HIS A 676 15.21 17.08 14.27
N TRP A 677 15.64 18.02 15.11
CA TRP A 677 15.59 19.45 14.82
C TRP A 677 16.43 19.84 13.58
N GLU A 678 17.46 19.04 13.24
CA GLU A 678 18.30 19.22 12.05
C GLU A 678 17.53 18.89 10.76
N CYS A 679 16.48 18.07 10.80
CA CYS A 679 15.72 17.68 9.60
C CYS A 679 15.14 18.89 8.85
N SER A 680 14.67 19.90 9.58
CA SER A 680 14.13 21.14 8.98
C SER A 680 15.17 21.95 8.18
N ARG A 681 16.46 21.67 8.38
CA ARG A 681 17.59 22.35 7.72
C ARG A 681 18.23 21.55 6.59
N LYS A 682 17.85 20.28 6.43
CA LYS A 682 18.39 19.34 5.44
C LYS A 682 17.41 19.19 4.30
#